data_AF-A0AA97LG29-F1
#
_entry.id   AF-A0AA97LG29-F1
#
_cell.length_a   1.000
_cell.length_b   1.000
_cell.length_c   1.000
_cell.angle_alpha   90.00
_cell.angle_beta   90.00
_cell.angle_gamma   90.00
#
_symmetry.space_group_name_H-M   'P 1'
#
loop_
_entity.id
_entity.type
_entity.pdbx_description
1 polymer ?
#
loop_
_entity_poly.entity_id
_entity_poly.type
_entity_poly.pdbx_seq_one_letter_code
_entity_poly.pdbx_strand_id
1 'polypeptide(L)'
;MGEQRLASWRRSRKSICGAWSCSCASAGSCHCGFPWPRPLAPRPQGLHGSRSHCSYRRLINNFEEILRRRLRGRLSSAWLSPSLKNGVLASTQRKLSAATEALLSQKHKQKMKGDTVNVRRSVRVKTKVPWMPPGKTSIRESSYKWEGPTHRLEITPPDSEKLLSVLRLSDLSTDEEDTIHCKMNKYEKKIDSLLNVVGTLKNEKQKIDEAEMNKCSQVKIPKREESRCVAKRLLEEQKEELDEVTQELVETEHENTILRRNIERMKEEKDLSVLQKRHLQHEKECLMTKLVEAEMDGAAAAKQIQALKDTIGKLKTEKHMTVSDINTLTRQKELLMQKLNTFEETNRTLRDLLREQHGREKDAQKLVEQQALLMKRLTDSDAEKAQLLKKLQEKEKEVEDLLVQIQTEKDQSKTASELSKSMEAVRGHLQAQLRNKEAENNRLNIQIKNLERAGSQHKAEVEHIMEQLKELRDKGERDKETLKKAIRAQKERAERSEEYAEQLNAQLAEKDNYVTEALSTLESWRSRYNQAVKEKSDLELEIVMLNSRITDLLEQQNTVEDKMREDRDALVDKLHRQVTESTSFKLENERLKNSMIPLEEKLNKAQMEVAQLKASLKNYEGLIETYKNQVLKTRMEADEVTVKLELCDKENKTLKEEMSKEIENARKQFQSQVAELEKLPEILKLTETKLAECQDQLKSYEKKNMDLSAMITDLRQRIELQGDKMEMTREKYQSAQEENKRLTLKLEELERKLEATGAQNIEFLQVIAKREESIHQSQLRLEEKTRESGSLARQLEMAIDDAKRQLEQTKDRAASRERSAQSKMLDLETQLSRTKTELNQLRRGKDDAERRYESRLQDLKDRLEQSESTNRSMHNYVQFLKSSYANVFGDSALTSSPIRSQSPL
;
A
#
# COMPACT_ATOMS: atom_id res chain seq x y z
N MET A 1 17.54 -23.49 -67.37
CA MET A 1 16.44 -23.26 -68.35
C MET A 1 15.13 -23.60 -67.64
N GLY A 2 14.06 -22.84 -67.88
CA GLY A 2 12.81 -22.91 -67.09
C GLY A 2 12.97 -22.26 -65.71
N GLU A 3 12.09 -21.39 -65.18
CA GLU A 3 10.64 -21.19 -65.37
C GLU A 3 9.78 -22.39 -64.98
N GLN A 4 8.64 -22.23 -64.27
CA GLN A 4 8.06 -21.12 -63.50
C GLN A 4 7.19 -21.77 -62.39
N ARG A 5 6.73 -21.05 -61.34
CA ARG A 5 5.81 -21.64 -60.33
C ARG A 5 4.51 -20.85 -60.11
N LEU A 6 3.43 -21.63 -60.12
CA LEU A 6 2.04 -21.32 -59.77
C LEU A 6 1.96 -20.71 -58.35
N ALA A 7 1.30 -19.58 -58.13
CA ALA A 7 -0.16 -19.35 -58.01
C ALA A 7 -0.73 -19.58 -56.58
N SER A 8 -1.39 -18.53 -56.06
CA SER A 8 -2.75 -18.52 -55.46
C SER A 8 -3.08 -19.53 -54.33
N TRP A 9 -3.53 -19.16 -53.12
CA TRP A 9 -4.32 -17.98 -52.65
C TRP A 9 -4.16 -17.82 -51.10
N ARG A 10 -4.98 -17.14 -50.24
CA ARG A 10 -6.32 -16.51 -50.36
C ARG A 10 -6.53 -15.20 -49.54
N ARG A 11 -6.96 -15.26 -48.26
CA ARG A 11 -7.45 -14.14 -47.38
C ARG A 11 -7.30 -14.56 -45.88
N SER A 12 -7.37 -13.71 -44.83
CA SER A 12 -8.16 -12.46 -44.62
C SER A 12 -7.76 -11.64 -43.36
N ARG A 13 -7.93 -10.29 -43.40
CA ARG A 13 -7.86 -9.28 -42.29
C ARG A 13 -6.46 -9.03 -41.67
N LYS A 14 -6.07 -7.86 -41.13
CA LYS A 14 -6.80 -6.65 -40.61
C LYS A 14 -5.90 -5.37 -40.63
N SER A 15 -6.49 -4.16 -40.56
CA SER A 15 -5.87 -2.78 -40.38
C SER A 15 -4.91 -2.26 -41.48
N ILE A 16 -4.94 -1.01 -42.02
CA ILE A 16 -5.17 0.38 -41.52
C ILE A 16 -3.92 0.92 -40.77
N CYS A 17 -3.26 2.06 -41.07
CA CYS A 17 -3.39 3.17 -42.06
C CYS A 17 -2.08 3.29 -42.90
N GLY A 18 -1.87 4.15 -43.90
CA GLY A 18 -2.65 5.24 -44.52
C GLY A 18 -1.68 6.31 -45.07
N ALA A 19 -1.61 6.53 -46.39
CA ALA A 19 -0.49 7.20 -47.05
C ALA A 19 -0.79 8.62 -47.61
N TRP A 20 0.27 9.38 -47.92
CA TRP A 20 0.21 10.66 -48.65
C TRP A 20 -0.10 10.48 -50.14
N SER A 21 -0.50 11.57 -50.80
CA SER A 21 -0.47 11.75 -52.26
C SER A 21 -0.26 13.24 -52.59
N CYS A 22 0.47 13.53 -53.67
CA CYS A 22 1.01 14.86 -53.97
C CYS A 22 0.08 15.74 -54.83
N SER A 23 0.41 17.04 -54.94
CA SER A 23 0.56 17.76 -56.23
C SER A 23 1.21 19.14 -56.10
N CYS A 24 2.10 19.47 -57.07
CA CYS A 24 2.57 20.79 -57.58
C CYS A 24 2.98 21.92 -56.60
N ALA A 25 4.21 22.50 -56.61
CA ALA A 25 4.98 23.22 -57.66
C ALA A 25 4.60 24.73 -57.81
N SER A 26 5.50 25.70 -58.08
CA SER A 26 6.90 25.62 -58.56
C SER A 26 7.98 26.48 -57.80
N ALA A 27 8.42 27.66 -58.28
CA ALA A 27 9.80 28.18 -58.07
C ALA A 27 9.98 29.64 -57.52
N GLY A 28 11.24 30.00 -57.17
CA GLY A 28 11.76 31.29 -56.64
C GLY A 28 13.31 31.22 -56.49
N SER A 29 14.10 32.30 -56.61
CA SER A 29 15.59 32.24 -56.83
C SER A 29 16.43 33.53 -56.55
N CYS A 30 17.77 33.35 -56.36
CA CYS A 30 18.90 34.33 -56.49
C CYS A 30 19.14 35.38 -55.36
N HIS A 31 20.36 35.87 -55.02
CA HIS A 31 21.75 35.33 -55.07
C HIS A 31 22.78 36.21 -54.26
N CYS A 32 23.96 35.65 -53.89
CA CYS A 32 25.30 36.28 -53.60
C CYS A 32 25.54 37.38 -52.51
N GLY A 33 26.70 37.31 -51.79
CA GLY A 33 27.37 38.49 -51.15
C GLY A 33 28.20 38.30 -49.84
N PHE A 34 29.45 38.80 -49.79
CA PHE A 34 30.41 38.93 -48.65
C PHE A 34 31.17 40.29 -48.83
N PRO A 35 32.07 40.84 -47.94
CA PRO A 35 32.45 40.52 -46.53
C PRO A 35 32.60 41.75 -45.54
N TRP A 36 32.91 41.47 -44.26
CA TRP A 36 33.77 42.19 -43.26
C TRP A 36 34.00 43.74 -43.30
N PRO A 37 34.01 44.45 -42.12
CA PRO A 37 35.26 44.53 -41.33
C PRO A 37 35.17 44.68 -39.79
N ARG A 38 36.37 44.81 -39.19
CA ARG A 38 36.80 45.00 -37.79
C ARG A 38 36.39 46.37 -37.17
N PRO A 39 36.49 46.60 -35.83
CA PRO A 39 37.71 46.51 -34.99
C PRO A 39 37.48 45.77 -33.63
N LEU A 40 38.27 45.83 -32.55
CA LEU A 40 39.53 46.54 -32.16
C LEU A 40 40.41 45.60 -31.26
N ALA A 41 41.23 46.14 -30.35
CA ALA A 41 41.96 45.46 -29.25
C ALA A 41 42.40 46.49 -28.17
N PRO A 42 42.97 46.09 -27.01
CA PRO A 42 44.43 45.94 -26.93
C PRO A 42 44.96 44.74 -26.11
N ARG A 43 46.29 44.59 -26.07
CA ARG A 43 47.13 43.55 -25.39
C ARG A 43 48.09 44.22 -24.39
N PRO A 44 48.68 43.51 -23.38
CA PRO A 44 50.01 42.83 -23.53
C PRO A 44 50.01 41.35 -23.05
N GLN A 45 50.83 40.42 -23.60
CA GLN A 45 52.19 39.99 -23.16
C GLN A 45 52.25 39.42 -21.71
N GLY A 46 52.83 38.26 -21.35
CA GLY A 46 53.82 37.35 -22.00
C GLY A 46 55.23 37.57 -21.40
N LEU A 47 56.08 36.59 -21.01
CA LEU A 47 56.12 35.11 -21.10
C LEU A 47 57.11 34.53 -20.03
N HIS A 48 56.96 33.25 -19.63
CA HIS A 48 57.88 32.43 -18.78
C HIS A 48 58.20 32.97 -17.34
N GLY A 49 58.69 32.19 -16.36
CA GLY A 49 58.83 30.73 -16.21
C GLY A 49 59.62 30.32 -14.94
N SER A 50 59.28 29.15 -14.35
CA SER A 50 60.06 28.38 -13.34
C SER A 50 60.29 28.89 -11.89
N ARG A 51 59.80 28.07 -10.93
CA ARG A 51 60.32 27.76 -9.57
C ARG A 51 60.62 28.88 -8.53
N SER A 52 59.90 28.81 -7.39
CA SER A 52 60.43 28.63 -6.01
C SER A 52 59.85 29.56 -4.92
N HIS A 53 59.24 28.93 -3.90
CA HIS A 53 59.06 29.35 -2.49
C HIS A 53 58.45 30.71 -2.07
N CYS A 54 57.39 30.61 -1.24
CA CYS A 54 56.89 31.55 -0.23
C CYS A 54 56.33 32.92 -0.71
N SER A 55 55.22 33.44 -0.16
CA SER A 55 54.28 32.92 0.84
C SER A 55 52.94 33.69 0.77
N TYR A 56 51.80 33.02 0.97
CA TYR A 56 50.69 33.41 1.90
C TYR A 56 49.39 32.62 1.64
N ARG A 57 48.62 32.39 2.71
CA ARG A 57 47.19 31.98 2.77
C ARG A 57 46.71 30.77 1.92
N ARG A 58 46.80 29.60 2.57
CA ARG A 58 45.78 28.53 2.56
C ARG A 58 44.40 29.13 2.93
N LEU A 59 43.23 28.54 2.61
CA LEU A 59 42.84 27.12 2.73
C LEU A 59 41.96 26.63 1.57
N ILE A 60 42.10 25.34 1.26
CA ILE A 60 41.31 24.57 0.30
C ILE A 60 40.80 23.30 1.02
N ASN A 61 39.49 23.04 0.85
CA ASN A 61 38.74 21.78 0.85
C ASN A 61 38.92 20.69 1.93
N ASN A 62 37.78 20.04 2.19
CA ASN A 62 37.56 18.68 2.69
C ASN A 62 37.99 18.34 4.13
N PHE A 63 37.09 17.66 4.88
CA PHE A 63 37.28 16.24 5.17
C PHE A 63 35.98 15.56 5.65
N GLU A 64 35.47 14.61 4.87
CA GLU A 64 34.26 13.84 5.19
C GLU A 64 34.56 12.63 6.12
N GLU A 65 35.36 12.83 7.19
CA GLU A 65 35.84 11.67 7.98
C GLU A 65 35.99 11.88 9.51
N ILE A 66 35.48 12.97 10.10
CA ILE A 66 35.64 13.25 11.56
C ILE A 66 34.31 13.42 12.30
N LEU A 67 33.30 12.59 12.00
CA LEU A 67 32.05 12.49 12.81
C LEU A 67 31.62 11.05 13.13
N ARG A 68 32.57 10.11 13.26
CA ARG A 68 32.33 8.80 13.90
C ARG A 68 33.39 8.51 14.96
N ARG A 69 32.94 8.39 16.22
CA ARG A 69 33.73 8.03 17.44
C ARG A 69 34.58 9.23 17.95
N ARG A 70 34.76 9.47 19.27
CA ARG A 70 34.58 8.60 20.46
C ARG A 70 34.43 9.44 21.77
N LEU A 71 33.51 9.05 22.67
CA LEU A 71 33.50 9.27 24.16
C LEU A 71 33.36 10.72 24.73
N ARG A 72 32.99 10.96 26.01
CA ARG A 72 31.95 10.38 26.90
C ARG A 72 31.79 11.22 28.21
N GLY A 73 30.56 11.64 28.57
CA GLY A 73 30.24 12.26 29.90
C GLY A 73 30.74 13.71 30.08
N ARG A 74 30.51 14.43 31.20
CA ARG A 74 29.58 14.29 32.37
C ARG A 74 29.65 15.63 33.18
N LEU A 75 28.65 15.96 34.03
CA LEU A 75 28.56 17.19 34.89
C LEU A 75 28.21 18.48 34.08
N SER A 76 27.29 19.40 34.47
CA SER A 76 27.10 20.25 35.68
C SER A 76 28.14 21.38 35.79
N SER A 77 27.85 22.67 36.06
CA SER A 77 26.68 23.42 36.62
C SER A 77 26.82 24.94 36.28
N ALA A 78 25.77 25.74 35.92
CA ALA A 78 24.78 26.51 36.72
C ALA A 78 25.28 27.81 37.45
N TRP A 79 24.35 28.70 37.87
CA TRP A 79 24.50 30.00 38.65
C TRP A 79 24.89 31.25 37.80
N LEU A 80 24.41 32.52 37.96
CA LEU A 80 23.50 33.31 38.87
C LEU A 80 22.70 34.36 38.02
N SER A 81 21.44 34.80 38.25
CA SER A 81 20.72 35.49 39.38
C SER A 81 20.89 37.04 39.39
N PRO A 82 20.04 37.89 40.05
CA PRO A 82 18.94 37.61 41.03
C PRO A 82 17.61 38.43 40.91
N SER A 83 16.56 38.11 41.70
CA SER A 83 16.01 38.98 42.81
C SER A 83 14.53 38.74 43.23
N LEU A 84 14.25 38.93 44.54
CA LEU A 84 12.97 39.16 45.27
C LEU A 84 11.89 38.04 45.43
N LYS A 85 10.94 38.27 46.36
CA LYS A 85 10.25 37.24 47.21
C LYS A 85 8.78 37.58 47.56
N ASN A 86 7.97 36.57 47.96
CA ASN A 86 7.32 36.46 49.30
C ASN A 86 6.37 35.23 49.46
N GLY A 87 6.29 34.65 50.68
CA GLY A 87 5.26 33.68 51.18
C GLY A 87 5.21 32.29 50.50
N VAL A 88 5.41 31.11 51.12
CA VAL A 88 5.57 30.60 52.50
C VAL A 88 4.29 30.38 53.34
N LEU A 89 3.84 29.12 53.40
CA LEU A 89 3.70 28.32 54.65
C LEU A 89 3.66 26.81 54.33
N ALA A 90 3.90 25.92 55.32
CA ALA A 90 4.17 24.49 55.08
C ALA A 90 3.85 23.55 56.28
N SER A 91 3.65 22.26 56.00
CA SER A 91 3.76 21.09 56.93
C SER A 91 3.61 19.79 56.10
N THR A 92 4.58 18.88 55.93
CA THR A 92 5.28 17.92 56.85
C THR A 92 4.54 16.61 57.14
N GLN A 93 5.14 15.51 56.64
CA GLN A 93 5.26 14.15 57.22
C GLN A 93 4.16 13.58 58.16
N ARG A 94 3.68 12.36 57.85
CA ARG A 94 3.98 11.13 58.64
C ARG A 94 3.33 9.86 58.05
N LYS A 95 3.85 8.68 58.44
CA LYS A 95 3.11 7.41 58.47
C LYS A 95 2.52 7.22 59.87
N LEU A 96 1.34 6.61 60.00
CA LEU A 96 1.00 5.63 61.05
C LEU A 96 -0.38 4.97 60.82
N SER A 97 -0.60 3.91 61.61
CA SER A 97 -1.81 3.11 61.94
C SER A 97 -3.20 3.78 61.94
N ALA A 98 -4.34 3.06 62.00
CA ALA A 98 -4.73 1.64 61.71
C ALA A 98 -6.24 1.45 62.04
N ALA A 99 -6.83 0.29 61.68
CA ALA A 99 -8.20 -0.16 62.03
C ALA A 99 -9.34 0.74 61.46
N THR A 100 -10.64 0.40 61.50
CA THR A 100 -11.41 -0.75 62.06
C THR A 100 -12.58 -1.02 61.08
N GLU A 101 -13.00 -2.25 60.74
CA GLU A 101 -14.02 -3.13 61.37
C GLU A 101 -14.19 -4.38 60.45
N ALA A 102 -14.44 -5.64 60.84
CA ALA A 102 -15.13 -6.28 61.97
C ALA A 102 -16.69 -6.28 61.85
N LEU A 103 -17.44 -7.39 61.96
CA LEU A 103 -17.12 -8.81 62.22
C LEU A 103 -18.33 -9.74 61.82
N LEU A 104 -18.27 -11.04 62.15
CA LEU A 104 -19.37 -12.05 62.21
C LEU A 104 -19.88 -12.69 60.87
N SER A 105 -20.17 -14.00 60.77
CA SER A 105 -19.81 -15.14 61.66
C SER A 105 -19.87 -16.56 61.04
N GLN A 106 -18.84 -17.37 61.36
CA GLN A 106 -18.81 -18.82 61.70
C GLN A 106 -19.45 -19.97 60.85
N LYS A 107 -18.58 -20.98 60.60
CA LYS A 107 -18.80 -22.47 60.58
C LYS A 107 -19.56 -23.07 59.37
N HIS A 108 -19.34 -24.33 58.95
CA HIS A 108 -18.70 -25.51 59.59
C HIS A 108 -17.89 -26.40 58.58
N LYS A 109 -17.39 -27.56 59.05
CA LYS A 109 -16.59 -28.64 58.37
C LYS A 109 -17.03 -28.96 56.90
N GLN A 110 -16.19 -29.48 55.97
CA GLN A 110 -15.41 -30.73 56.06
C GLN A 110 -14.46 -31.03 54.83
N LYS A 111 -13.36 -31.79 55.07
CA LYS A 111 -12.59 -32.73 54.17
C LYS A 111 -11.83 -32.28 52.88
N MET A 112 -10.59 -32.82 52.78
CA MET A 112 -9.68 -33.09 51.61
C MET A 112 -9.29 -31.92 50.67
N LYS A 113 -8.03 -31.51 50.47
CA LYS A 113 -6.67 -32.13 50.40
C LYS A 113 -6.25 -32.54 48.98
N GLY A 114 -5.18 -31.93 48.45
CA GLY A 114 -4.65 -32.22 47.11
C GLY A 114 -3.46 -31.35 46.69
N ASP A 115 -2.32 -31.43 47.39
CA ASP A 115 -1.06 -30.81 46.94
C ASP A 115 -0.40 -31.61 45.81
N THR A 116 0.21 -30.94 44.82
CA THR A 116 1.68 -30.85 44.67
C THR A 116 2.10 -30.21 43.34
N VAL A 117 3.33 -29.70 43.32
CA VAL A 117 4.01 -29.08 42.17
C VAL A 117 5.32 -29.82 41.93
N ASN A 118 5.68 -30.17 40.68
CA ASN A 118 7.00 -29.82 40.13
C ASN A 118 7.31 -30.21 38.66
N VAL A 119 8.08 -29.28 38.08
CA VAL A 119 9.02 -29.32 36.94
C VAL A 119 9.59 -30.70 36.54
N ARG A 120 9.69 -30.96 35.22
CA ARG A 120 10.51 -32.04 34.62
C ARG A 120 11.93 -31.56 34.26
N ARG A 121 12.91 -32.47 34.29
CA ARG A 121 14.29 -32.28 33.82
C ARG A 121 14.63 -33.34 32.76
N SER A 122 15.27 -32.96 31.66
CA SER A 122 15.61 -33.89 30.56
C SER A 122 16.95 -34.61 30.74
N VAL A 123 17.06 -35.79 30.12
CA VAL A 123 18.23 -36.68 30.12
C VAL A 123 19.24 -36.31 29.01
N ARG A 124 20.53 -36.66 29.18
CA ARG A 124 21.52 -36.72 28.10
C ARG A 124 22.27 -38.07 28.14
N VAL A 125 22.95 -38.41 27.03
CA VAL A 125 23.35 -39.78 26.66
C VAL A 125 24.89 -39.91 26.58
N LYS A 126 25.39 -41.17 26.54
CA LYS A 126 26.79 -41.66 26.38
C LYS A 126 27.56 -41.80 27.73
N THR A 127 28.48 -42.75 27.94
CA THR A 127 29.18 -43.70 27.02
C THR A 127 29.61 -45.01 27.75
N LYS A 128 30.31 -45.95 27.07
CA LYS A 128 31.20 -46.97 27.70
C LYS A 128 32.26 -46.24 28.60
N VAL A 129 32.99 -46.80 29.57
CA VAL A 129 33.60 -48.14 29.80
C VAL A 129 33.79 -48.34 31.33
N PRO A 130 34.01 -49.57 31.86
CA PRO A 130 34.73 -49.76 33.14
C PRO A 130 35.97 -50.69 33.04
N TRP A 131 36.85 -50.61 34.04
CA TRP A 131 38.19 -51.24 34.11
C TRP A 131 38.27 -52.38 35.15
N MET A 132 39.41 -53.07 35.23
CA MET A 132 39.77 -54.15 36.19
C MET A 132 39.91 -53.62 37.66
N PRO A 133 40.23 -54.41 38.73
CA PRO A 133 40.75 -55.80 38.84
C PRO A 133 40.07 -56.61 40.00
N PRO A 134 40.70 -57.64 40.63
CA PRO A 134 41.76 -58.58 40.23
C PRO A 134 41.22 -60.03 40.07
N GLY A 135 42.05 -61.00 39.68
CA GLY A 135 41.63 -62.40 39.47
C GLY A 135 42.36 -63.42 40.37
N LYS A 136 41.93 -64.69 40.29
CA LYS A 136 42.77 -65.91 40.39
C LYS A 136 41.97 -67.22 40.22
N THR A 137 41.91 -67.71 38.98
CA THR A 137 42.22 -69.10 38.62
C THR A 137 43.31 -69.00 37.53
N SER A 138 44.13 -70.00 37.19
CA SER A 138 44.20 -71.43 37.53
C SER A 138 45.70 -71.84 37.56
N ILE A 139 46.00 -73.15 37.59
CA ILE A 139 47.11 -73.88 36.90
C ILE A 139 47.86 -74.92 37.76
N ARG A 140 47.70 -76.19 37.33
CA ARG A 140 48.61 -77.37 37.38
C ARG A 140 49.06 -78.02 38.71
N GLU A 141 48.70 -79.31 38.79
CA GLU A 141 49.57 -80.49 38.96
C GLU A 141 50.24 -80.86 40.31
N SER A 142 50.08 -82.16 40.60
CA SER A 142 51.07 -83.08 41.17
C SER A 142 51.11 -83.42 42.67
N SER A 143 51.68 -84.61 42.92
CA SER A 143 51.98 -85.31 44.17
C SER A 143 50.83 -85.69 45.11
N TYR A 144 50.74 -87.00 45.35
CA TYR A 144 50.28 -87.60 46.59
C TYR A 144 50.94 -86.95 47.83
N LYS A 145 50.18 -86.86 48.93
CA LYS A 145 50.56 -87.56 50.17
C LYS A 145 49.41 -87.62 51.19
N TRP A 146 49.20 -88.82 51.74
CA TRP A 146 48.55 -88.98 53.04
C TRP A 146 49.62 -88.87 54.13
N GLU A 147 49.39 -88.05 55.15
CA GLU A 147 50.09 -88.11 56.44
C GLU A 147 49.15 -87.51 57.50
N GLY A 148 48.98 -88.21 58.63
CA GLY A 148 48.08 -87.81 59.73
C GLY A 148 48.78 -86.96 60.80
N PRO A 149 48.48 -87.07 62.11
CA PRO A 149 47.86 -88.24 62.77
C PRO A 149 46.80 -87.93 63.87
N THR A 150 46.46 -88.97 64.64
CA THR A 150 45.82 -89.00 65.98
C THR A 150 44.34 -88.61 66.14
N HIS A 151 43.49 -89.64 66.28
CA HIS A 151 42.69 -90.03 67.47
C HIS A 151 42.15 -88.93 68.42
N ARG A 152 41.00 -89.07 69.10
CA ARG A 152 40.21 -90.23 69.61
C ARG A 152 38.75 -89.71 69.86
N LEU A 153 37.67 -90.48 70.01
CA LEU A 153 37.38 -91.66 70.86
C LEU A 153 36.13 -92.42 70.38
N GLU A 154 36.02 -93.70 70.74
CA GLU A 154 34.83 -94.54 70.53
C GLU A 154 33.77 -94.40 71.65
N ILE A 155 32.50 -94.73 71.36
CA ILE A 155 31.55 -95.31 72.34
C ILE A 155 30.73 -96.42 71.63
N THR A 156 30.53 -97.54 72.34
CA THR A 156 29.85 -98.78 71.89
C THR A 156 28.52 -98.96 72.66
N PRO A 157 27.44 -99.51 72.06
CA PRO A 157 26.19 -99.86 72.79
C PRO A 157 26.39 -101.06 73.76
N PRO A 158 25.54 -101.26 74.80
CA PRO A 158 24.30 -102.06 74.62
C PRO A 158 23.12 -101.85 75.63
N ASP A 159 22.05 -102.62 75.40
CA ASP A 159 21.12 -103.31 76.33
C ASP A 159 20.13 -102.63 77.33
N SER A 160 18.83 -102.88 77.04
CA SER A 160 17.87 -103.76 77.78
C SER A 160 17.45 -103.57 79.25
N GLU A 161 16.11 -103.41 79.41
CA GLU A 161 15.19 -103.91 80.45
C GLU A 161 15.18 -103.43 81.93
N LYS A 162 13.95 -103.20 82.43
CA LYS A 162 13.41 -103.37 83.82
C LYS A 162 14.12 -102.61 84.96
N LEU A 163 13.45 -101.70 85.68
CA LEU A 163 12.52 -102.12 86.75
C LEU A 163 11.51 -101.05 87.21
N LEU A 164 10.39 -101.59 87.72
CA LEU A 164 9.24 -100.95 88.35
C LEU A 164 9.53 -99.99 89.53
N SER A 165 8.64 -99.02 89.75
CA SER A 165 8.24 -98.56 91.08
C SER A 165 6.81 -98.01 91.07
N VAL A 166 5.94 -98.51 91.95
CA VAL A 166 4.50 -98.18 92.02
C VAL A 166 4.13 -97.68 93.42
N LEU A 167 3.76 -96.41 93.52
CA LEU A 167 3.10 -95.76 94.67
C LEU A 167 2.34 -94.53 94.17
N ARG A 168 1.21 -94.07 94.76
CA ARG A 168 0.06 -94.77 95.39
C ARG A 168 -1.08 -93.74 95.48
N LEU A 169 -2.35 -94.14 95.35
CA LEU A 169 -3.50 -93.23 95.49
C LEU A 169 -3.89 -93.00 96.97
N SER A 170 -2.94 -92.52 97.78
CA SER A 170 -3.15 -92.33 99.23
C SER A 170 -2.43 -91.15 99.86
N ASP A 171 -1.63 -90.38 99.12
CA ASP A 171 -0.92 -89.21 99.64
C ASP A 171 -1.85 -87.97 99.64
N LEU A 172 -2.93 -88.09 100.41
CA LEU A 172 -3.95 -87.06 100.64
C LEU A 172 -3.60 -86.25 101.88
N SER A 173 -3.46 -84.93 101.74
CA SER A 173 -3.72 -83.98 102.82
C SER A 173 -4.08 -82.61 102.26
N THR A 174 -5.23 -82.08 102.68
CA THR A 174 -5.69 -80.72 102.36
C THR A 174 -5.23 -79.75 103.44
N ASP A 175 -4.30 -78.84 103.11
CA ASP A 175 -4.25 -77.46 103.63
C ASP A 175 -3.04 -76.71 103.05
N GLU A 176 -3.24 -75.88 102.02
CA GLU A 176 -2.41 -74.69 101.67
C GLU A 176 -2.95 -73.91 100.43
N GLU A 177 -4.25 -73.97 100.13
CA GLU A 177 -4.80 -73.38 98.88
C GLU A 177 -4.61 -71.84 98.79
N ASP A 178 -4.58 -71.12 99.92
CA ASP A 178 -4.34 -69.67 99.95
C ASP A 178 -2.95 -69.27 99.40
N THR A 179 -1.91 -70.09 99.58
CA THR A 179 -0.59 -69.78 99.01
C THR A 179 -0.54 -70.04 97.51
N ILE A 180 -1.47 -70.83 96.96
CA ILE A 180 -1.66 -71.04 95.53
C ILE A 180 -2.37 -69.83 94.91
N HIS A 181 -3.44 -69.31 95.51
CA HIS A 181 -4.14 -68.11 94.99
C HIS A 181 -3.22 -66.88 94.91
N CYS A 182 -2.35 -66.65 95.90
CA CYS A 182 -1.35 -65.58 95.88
C CYS A 182 -0.21 -65.77 94.86
N LYS A 183 -0.01 -67.00 94.34
CA LYS A 183 0.88 -67.29 93.20
C LYS A 183 0.13 -67.14 91.87
N MET A 184 -1.11 -67.62 91.79
CA MET A 184 -1.98 -67.54 90.61
C MET A 184 -2.21 -66.08 90.16
N ASN A 185 -2.52 -65.18 91.09
CA ASN A 185 -2.70 -63.75 90.79
C ASN A 185 -1.41 -63.06 90.27
N LYS A 186 -0.23 -63.62 90.57
CA LYS A 186 1.05 -63.17 89.98
C LYS A 186 1.28 -63.76 88.59
N TYR A 187 0.77 -64.96 88.30
CA TYR A 187 0.77 -65.52 86.95
C TYR A 187 -0.23 -64.82 86.03
N GLU A 188 -1.45 -64.51 86.49
CA GLU A 188 -2.44 -63.74 85.71
C GLU A 188 -1.88 -62.38 85.25
N LYS A 189 -1.35 -61.57 86.17
CA LYS A 189 -0.70 -60.28 85.82
C LYS A 189 0.51 -60.43 84.90
N LYS A 190 1.18 -61.57 84.93
CA LYS A 190 2.30 -61.89 84.03
C LYS A 190 1.79 -62.37 82.66
N ILE A 191 0.64 -63.04 82.60
CA ILE A 191 -0.08 -63.40 81.38
C ILE A 191 -0.64 -62.14 80.71
N ASP A 192 -1.24 -61.19 81.45
CA ASP A 192 -1.71 -59.91 80.89
C ASP A 192 -0.55 -59.06 80.34
N SER A 193 0.59 -59.05 81.05
CA SER A 193 1.81 -58.40 80.56
C SER A 193 2.34 -59.09 79.29
N LEU A 194 2.37 -60.42 79.26
CA LEU A 194 2.77 -61.19 78.08
C LEU A 194 1.75 -61.09 76.93
N LEU A 195 0.45 -60.94 77.18
CA LEU A 195 -0.59 -60.71 76.17
C LEU A 195 -0.47 -59.32 75.55
N ASN A 196 -0.13 -58.30 76.34
CA ASN A 196 0.21 -56.98 75.82
C ASN A 196 1.52 -57.00 75.01
N VAL A 197 2.56 -57.70 75.48
CA VAL A 197 3.84 -57.86 74.75
C VAL A 197 3.67 -58.69 73.48
N VAL A 198 2.85 -59.74 73.49
CA VAL A 198 2.47 -60.50 72.29
C VAL A 198 1.56 -59.65 71.39
N GLY A 199 0.72 -58.77 71.94
CA GLY A 199 -0.04 -57.78 71.19
C GLY A 199 0.86 -56.79 70.46
N THR A 200 1.87 -56.22 71.13
CA THR A 200 2.87 -55.34 70.48
C THR A 200 3.72 -56.10 69.49
N LEU A 201 4.23 -57.30 69.84
CA LEU A 201 5.05 -58.12 68.93
C LEU A 201 4.25 -58.66 67.73
N LYS A 202 2.94 -58.89 67.85
CA LYS A 202 2.06 -59.25 66.73
C LYS A 202 1.78 -58.05 65.83
N ASN A 203 1.58 -56.87 66.41
CA ASN A 203 1.47 -55.62 65.66
C ASN A 203 2.80 -55.19 65.02
N GLU A 204 3.95 -55.48 65.64
CA GLU A 204 5.27 -55.25 65.06
C GLU A 204 5.61 -56.29 64.00
N LYS A 205 5.31 -57.57 64.21
CA LYS A 205 5.46 -58.60 63.18
C LYS A 205 4.57 -58.29 61.98
N GLN A 206 3.30 -57.93 62.18
CA GLN A 206 2.43 -57.52 61.09
C GLN A 206 2.96 -56.28 60.36
N LYS A 207 3.54 -55.31 61.07
CA LYS A 207 4.26 -54.17 60.45
C LYS A 207 5.55 -54.57 59.75
N ILE A 208 6.26 -55.61 60.19
CA ILE A 208 7.47 -56.13 59.53
C ILE A 208 7.07 -56.86 58.25
N ASP A 209 6.06 -57.74 58.31
CA ASP A 209 5.52 -58.45 57.15
C ASP A 209 4.97 -57.43 56.10
N GLU A 210 4.22 -56.42 56.53
CA GLU A 210 3.78 -55.29 55.69
C GLU A 210 4.95 -54.42 55.20
N ALA A 211 6.02 -54.24 55.98
CA ALA A 211 7.18 -53.45 55.60
C ALA A 211 8.11 -54.18 54.62
N GLU A 212 8.34 -55.48 54.75
CA GLU A 212 9.14 -56.26 53.81
C GLU A 212 8.44 -56.37 52.45
N MET A 213 7.12 -56.61 52.46
CA MET A 213 6.29 -56.59 51.25
C MET A 213 6.33 -55.23 50.52
N ASN A 214 6.26 -54.11 51.26
CA ASN A 214 6.39 -52.77 50.66
C ASN A 214 7.84 -52.39 50.28
N LYS A 215 8.85 -52.88 51.01
CA LYS A 215 10.27 -52.56 50.78
C LYS A 215 10.89 -53.34 49.62
N CYS A 216 10.35 -54.51 49.27
CA CYS A 216 10.65 -55.18 48.01
C CYS A 216 10.15 -54.35 46.80
N SER A 217 9.10 -53.54 46.97
CA SER A 217 8.42 -52.84 45.89
C SER A 217 9.07 -51.52 45.43
N GLN A 218 10.08 -50.97 46.12
CA GLN A 218 10.78 -49.76 45.67
C GLN A 218 12.31 -49.74 45.94
N VAL A 219 13.04 -49.26 44.93
CA VAL A 219 14.49 -48.94 44.90
C VAL A 219 15.48 -50.11 44.71
N LYS A 220 15.52 -50.59 43.45
CA LYS A 220 16.72 -51.00 42.67
C LYS A 220 17.85 -51.75 43.41
N ILE A 221 17.86 -53.09 43.36
CA ILE A 221 19.08 -53.89 43.62
C ILE A 221 19.32 -54.99 42.55
N PRO A 222 19.64 -54.67 41.28
CA PRO A 222 19.93 -55.72 40.28
C PRO A 222 21.12 -56.61 40.68
N LYS A 223 22.22 -55.99 41.12
CA LYS A 223 23.52 -56.67 41.22
C LYS A 223 23.64 -57.73 42.32
N ARG A 224 22.94 -57.60 43.46
CA ARG A 224 23.00 -58.64 44.50
C ARG A 224 22.15 -59.87 44.15
N GLU A 225 21.05 -59.65 43.43
CA GLU A 225 20.19 -60.75 42.97
C GLU A 225 20.85 -61.50 41.81
N GLU A 226 21.48 -60.77 40.87
CA GLU A 226 22.37 -61.35 39.84
C GLU A 226 23.45 -62.25 40.44
N SER A 227 24.26 -61.74 41.39
CA SER A 227 25.33 -62.55 42.02
C SER A 227 24.80 -63.77 42.77
N ARG A 228 23.66 -63.66 43.47
CA ARG A 228 23.03 -64.78 44.19
C ARG A 228 22.40 -65.81 43.24
N CYS A 229 21.90 -65.36 42.09
CA CYS A 229 21.31 -66.21 41.04
C CYS A 229 22.38 -66.96 40.22
N VAL A 230 23.55 -66.35 40.00
CA VAL A 230 24.70 -67.03 39.39
C VAL A 230 25.32 -68.05 40.35
N ALA A 231 25.56 -67.66 41.61
CA ALA A 231 26.11 -68.58 42.61
C ALA A 231 25.17 -69.76 42.95
N LYS A 232 23.85 -69.60 42.81
CA LYS A 232 22.90 -70.72 42.87
C LYS A 232 23.05 -71.64 41.66
N ARG A 233 22.99 -71.10 40.44
CA ARG A 233 23.10 -71.91 39.22
C ARG A 233 24.38 -72.74 39.18
N LEU A 234 25.53 -72.16 39.49
CA LEU A 234 26.81 -72.88 39.49
C LEU A 234 26.87 -74.01 40.55
N LEU A 235 26.08 -73.94 41.63
CA LEU A 235 25.95 -75.03 42.61
C LEU A 235 24.89 -76.07 42.22
N GLU A 236 23.85 -75.67 41.47
CA GLU A 236 22.89 -76.59 40.87
C GLU A 236 23.57 -77.38 39.73
N GLU A 237 24.27 -76.70 38.83
CA GLU A 237 25.09 -77.25 37.74
C GLU A 237 26.13 -78.27 38.27
N GLN A 238 26.93 -77.91 39.28
CA GLN A 238 27.89 -78.82 39.92
C GLN A 238 27.25 -80.01 40.66
N LYS A 239 25.96 -79.92 41.01
CA LYS A 239 25.21 -81.02 41.62
C LYS A 239 24.58 -81.92 40.55
N GLU A 240 24.06 -81.33 39.47
CA GLU A 240 23.54 -82.05 38.30
C GLU A 240 24.66 -82.88 37.65
N GLU A 241 25.87 -82.31 37.47
CA GLU A 241 27.08 -83.04 37.05
C GLU A 241 27.42 -84.23 37.97
N LEU A 242 27.24 -84.07 39.29
CA LEU A 242 27.55 -85.13 40.26
C LEU A 242 26.49 -86.24 40.30
N ASP A 243 25.22 -85.86 40.21
CA ASP A 243 24.08 -86.77 40.16
C ASP A 243 24.12 -87.59 38.85
N GLU A 244 24.48 -86.96 37.72
CA GLU A 244 24.65 -87.61 36.40
C GLU A 244 25.78 -88.66 36.43
N VAL A 245 26.99 -88.30 36.86
CA VAL A 245 28.12 -89.25 36.99
C VAL A 245 27.83 -90.37 38.00
N THR A 246 27.07 -90.08 39.06
CA THR A 246 26.63 -91.11 40.02
C THR A 246 25.64 -92.09 39.37
N GLN A 247 24.76 -91.59 38.49
CA GLN A 247 23.80 -92.43 37.77
C GLN A 247 24.49 -93.28 36.68
N GLU A 248 25.45 -92.72 35.90
CA GLU A 248 26.27 -93.50 34.96
C GLU A 248 26.99 -94.68 35.65
N LEU A 249 27.51 -94.46 36.86
CA LEU A 249 28.16 -95.52 37.63
C LEU A 249 27.18 -96.63 38.07
N VAL A 250 25.97 -96.26 38.51
CA VAL A 250 24.92 -97.23 38.87
C VAL A 250 24.44 -98.02 37.65
N GLU A 251 24.29 -97.37 36.50
CA GLU A 251 23.87 -98.03 35.25
C GLU A 251 24.95 -99.01 34.73
N THR A 252 26.23 -98.60 34.76
CA THR A 252 27.35 -99.49 34.36
C THR A 252 27.59 -100.66 35.34
N GLU A 253 27.39 -100.48 36.66
CA GLU A 253 27.35 -101.60 37.60
C GLU A 253 26.17 -102.54 37.34
N HIS A 254 24.99 -102.00 37.02
CA HIS A 254 23.80 -102.79 36.70
C HIS A 254 24.04 -103.70 35.49
N GLU A 255 24.56 -103.15 34.39
CA GLU A 255 24.97 -103.91 33.20
C GLU A 255 26.00 -105.00 33.54
N ASN A 256 27.00 -104.70 34.36
CA ASN A 256 28.01 -105.67 34.77
C ASN A 256 27.38 -106.88 35.51
N THR A 257 26.39 -106.65 36.38
CA THR A 257 25.68 -107.74 37.06
C THR A 257 24.73 -108.52 36.14
N ILE A 258 24.19 -107.90 35.08
CA ILE A 258 23.42 -108.59 34.05
C ILE A 258 24.33 -109.50 33.22
N LEU A 259 25.47 -108.97 32.75
CA LEU A 259 26.45 -109.72 31.95
C LEU A 259 26.99 -110.96 32.68
N ARG A 260 27.29 -110.85 33.98
CA ARG A 260 27.70 -111.99 34.81
C ARG A 260 26.62 -113.08 34.85
N ARG A 261 25.37 -112.73 35.16
CA ARG A 261 24.23 -113.68 35.17
C ARG A 261 23.96 -114.32 33.81
N ASN A 262 24.20 -113.60 32.70
CA ASN A 262 24.08 -114.15 31.35
C ASN A 262 25.17 -115.19 31.05
N ILE A 263 26.41 -114.93 31.47
CA ILE A 263 27.52 -115.89 31.36
C ILE A 263 27.29 -117.14 32.24
N GLU A 264 26.65 -116.98 33.40
CA GLU A 264 26.24 -118.09 34.27
C GLU A 264 25.20 -118.99 33.56
N ARG A 265 24.09 -118.41 33.08
CA ARG A 265 23.02 -119.15 32.40
C ARG A 265 23.50 -119.91 31.16
N MET A 266 24.38 -119.33 30.35
CA MET A 266 24.95 -120.03 29.19
C MET A 266 25.84 -121.25 29.55
N LYS A 267 26.38 -121.32 30.78
CA LYS A 267 27.06 -122.53 31.28
C LYS A 267 26.03 -123.58 31.68
N GLU A 268 25.00 -123.18 32.43
CA GLU A 268 23.92 -124.06 32.90
C GLU A 268 23.19 -124.71 31.71
N GLU A 269 22.80 -123.94 30.69
CA GLU A 269 22.17 -124.45 29.46
C GLU A 269 23.06 -125.45 28.72
N LYS A 270 24.38 -125.19 28.65
CA LYS A 270 25.35 -126.09 28.03
C LYS A 270 25.48 -127.41 28.80
N ASP A 271 25.58 -127.36 30.12
CA ASP A 271 25.75 -128.55 30.95
C ASP A 271 24.46 -129.38 31.00
N LEU A 272 23.27 -128.73 31.00
CA LEU A 272 21.98 -129.38 30.78
C LEU A 272 21.90 -130.06 29.41
N SER A 273 22.36 -129.42 28.34
CA SER A 273 22.41 -130.03 26.99
C SER A 273 23.34 -131.27 26.95
N VAL A 274 24.48 -131.22 27.64
CA VAL A 274 25.39 -132.38 27.77
C VAL A 274 24.74 -133.51 28.58
N LEU A 275 24.03 -133.20 29.67
CA LEU A 275 23.27 -134.19 30.45
C LEU A 275 22.15 -134.84 29.63
N GLN A 276 21.35 -134.03 28.93
CA GLN A 276 20.27 -134.52 28.06
C GLN A 276 20.82 -135.43 26.94
N LYS A 277 21.93 -135.07 26.32
CA LYS A 277 22.61 -135.89 25.32
C LYS A 277 23.07 -137.24 25.88
N ARG A 278 23.66 -137.25 27.10
CA ARG A 278 24.05 -138.50 27.79
C ARG A 278 22.82 -139.37 28.11
N HIS A 279 21.72 -138.78 28.56
CA HIS A 279 20.48 -139.51 28.85
C HIS A 279 19.93 -140.21 27.60
N LEU A 280 19.83 -139.49 26.48
CA LEU A 280 19.37 -140.05 25.20
C LEU A 280 20.31 -141.14 24.64
N GLN A 281 21.62 -141.02 24.88
CA GLN A 281 22.57 -142.09 24.56
C GLN A 281 22.33 -143.34 25.43
N HIS A 282 22.15 -143.17 26.74
CA HIS A 282 21.90 -144.27 27.67
C HIS A 282 20.57 -145.00 27.41
N GLU A 283 19.49 -144.27 27.10
CA GLU A 283 18.22 -144.87 26.69
C GLU A 283 18.37 -145.70 25.40
N LYS A 284 19.11 -145.17 24.41
CA LYS A 284 19.41 -145.90 23.17
C LYS A 284 20.22 -147.17 23.43
N GLU A 285 21.22 -147.10 24.31
CA GLU A 285 22.03 -148.26 24.73
C GLU A 285 21.18 -149.30 25.46
N CYS A 286 20.27 -148.89 26.33
CA CYS A 286 19.33 -149.77 27.02
C CYS A 286 18.40 -150.49 26.02
N LEU A 287 17.79 -149.76 25.09
CA LEU A 287 16.88 -150.31 24.09
C LEU A 287 17.61 -151.25 23.11
N MET A 288 18.82 -150.91 22.68
CA MET A 288 19.69 -151.80 21.89
C MET A 288 20.09 -153.06 22.66
N THR A 289 20.37 -152.95 23.96
CA THR A 289 20.71 -154.11 24.81
C THR A 289 19.51 -155.05 24.93
N LYS A 290 18.30 -154.53 25.16
CA LYS A 290 17.08 -155.36 25.20
C LYS A 290 16.67 -155.93 23.84
N LEU A 291 17.00 -155.27 22.73
CA LEU A 291 16.88 -155.85 21.39
C LEU A 291 17.79 -157.08 21.24
N VAL A 292 19.07 -156.96 21.60
CA VAL A 292 20.04 -158.08 21.51
C VAL A 292 19.69 -159.22 22.48
N GLU A 293 19.24 -158.92 23.70
CA GLU A 293 18.73 -159.95 24.63
C GLU A 293 17.55 -160.74 24.01
N ALA A 294 16.58 -160.05 23.42
CA ALA A 294 15.44 -160.69 22.76
C ALA A 294 15.85 -161.51 21.53
N GLU A 295 16.82 -161.05 20.73
CA GLU A 295 17.40 -161.83 19.64
C GLU A 295 18.13 -163.09 20.15
N MET A 296 18.90 -162.97 21.24
CA MET A 296 19.62 -164.09 21.85
C MET A 296 18.67 -165.14 22.44
N ASP A 297 17.62 -164.74 23.14
CA ASP A 297 16.63 -165.67 23.69
C ASP A 297 15.74 -166.27 22.60
N GLY A 298 15.37 -165.50 21.57
CA GLY A 298 14.70 -166.03 20.38
C GLY A 298 15.55 -167.08 19.66
N ALA A 299 16.86 -166.85 19.53
CA ALA A 299 17.81 -167.82 19.00
C ALA A 299 18.01 -169.04 19.93
N ALA A 300 17.94 -168.86 21.25
CA ALA A 300 17.99 -169.96 22.21
C ALA A 300 16.72 -170.83 22.14
N ALA A 301 15.54 -170.22 22.04
CA ALA A 301 14.28 -170.92 21.78
C ALA A 301 14.33 -171.66 20.44
N ALA A 302 14.81 -171.04 19.35
CA ALA A 302 14.94 -171.68 18.05
C ALA A 302 15.89 -172.89 18.07
N LYS A 303 17.03 -172.81 18.77
CA LYS A 303 17.93 -173.95 19.02
C LYS A 303 17.24 -175.06 19.81
N GLN A 304 16.44 -174.70 20.81
CA GLN A 304 15.69 -175.66 21.62
C GLN A 304 14.54 -176.32 20.85
N ILE A 305 13.89 -175.61 19.91
CA ILE A 305 12.96 -176.21 18.93
C ILE A 305 13.70 -177.27 18.09
N GLN A 306 14.93 -177.01 17.66
CA GLN A 306 15.70 -177.97 16.87
C GLN A 306 16.11 -179.19 17.70
N ALA A 307 16.59 -179.02 18.93
CA ALA A 307 16.89 -180.14 19.83
C ALA A 307 15.65 -181.02 20.13
N LEU A 308 14.47 -180.40 20.27
CA LEU A 308 13.20 -181.13 20.40
C LEU A 308 12.82 -181.88 19.10
N LYS A 309 13.01 -181.28 17.92
CA LYS A 309 12.82 -181.96 16.63
C LYS A 309 13.77 -183.14 16.45
N ASP A 310 15.04 -182.98 16.81
CA ASP A 310 16.06 -184.02 16.62
C ASP A 310 15.85 -185.21 17.57
N THR A 311 15.37 -184.95 18.80
CA THR A 311 14.96 -186.01 19.74
C THR A 311 13.70 -186.73 19.26
N ILE A 312 12.65 -186.02 18.82
CA ILE A 312 11.48 -186.64 18.15
C ILE A 312 11.91 -187.46 16.92
N GLY A 313 12.87 -186.96 16.14
CA GLY A 313 13.39 -187.62 14.94
C GLY A 313 14.08 -188.95 15.23
N LYS A 314 14.88 -189.03 16.29
CA LYS A 314 15.49 -190.29 16.77
C LYS A 314 14.43 -191.29 17.21
N LEU A 315 13.53 -190.85 18.09
CA LEU A 315 12.46 -191.68 18.66
C LEU A 315 11.51 -192.25 17.59
N LYS A 316 11.33 -191.54 16.47
CA LYS A 316 10.56 -192.04 15.31
C LYS A 316 11.20 -193.26 14.62
N THR A 317 12.48 -193.56 14.85
CA THR A 317 13.17 -194.73 14.27
C THR A 317 13.17 -195.97 15.20
N GLU A 318 12.77 -195.79 16.46
CA GLU A 318 12.81 -196.80 17.51
C GLU A 318 11.47 -197.56 17.58
N LYS A 319 11.48 -198.90 17.51
CA LYS A 319 10.23 -199.68 17.38
C LYS A 319 9.40 -199.80 18.66
N HIS A 320 10.00 -199.57 19.83
CA HIS A 320 9.33 -199.61 21.12
C HIS A 320 9.83 -198.45 22.00
N MET A 321 8.94 -197.50 22.29
CA MET A 321 9.22 -196.36 23.17
C MET A 321 9.41 -196.80 24.62
N THR A 322 10.46 -196.33 25.29
CA THR A 322 10.68 -196.55 26.72
C THR A 322 10.19 -195.36 27.56
N VAL A 323 10.07 -195.58 28.88
CA VAL A 323 9.74 -194.49 29.83
C VAL A 323 10.85 -193.42 29.88
N SER A 324 12.10 -193.81 29.64
CA SER A 324 13.24 -192.86 29.54
C SER A 324 13.05 -191.88 28.38
N ASP A 325 12.49 -192.34 27.27
CA ASP A 325 12.27 -191.55 26.06
C ASP A 325 11.14 -190.55 26.23
N ILE A 326 10.04 -190.98 26.88
CA ILE A 326 8.92 -190.12 27.26
C ILE A 326 9.40 -189.02 28.22
N ASN A 327 10.22 -189.37 29.21
CA ASN A 327 10.82 -188.40 30.14
C ASN A 327 11.78 -187.43 29.42
N THR A 328 12.59 -187.93 28.49
CA THR A 328 13.51 -187.11 27.69
C THR A 328 12.74 -186.12 26.80
N LEU A 329 11.71 -186.59 26.10
CA LEU A 329 10.83 -185.76 25.27
C LEU A 329 10.10 -184.70 26.10
N THR A 330 9.59 -185.08 27.28
CA THR A 330 8.92 -184.16 28.22
C THR A 330 9.87 -183.07 28.69
N ARG A 331 11.09 -183.42 29.10
CA ARG A 331 12.12 -182.46 29.51
C ARG A 331 12.55 -181.51 28.38
N GLN A 332 12.64 -182.01 27.13
CA GLN A 332 12.95 -181.17 25.96
C GLN A 332 11.79 -180.19 25.64
N LYS A 333 10.54 -180.61 25.85
CA LYS A 333 9.33 -179.76 25.74
C LYS A 333 9.28 -178.70 26.85
N GLU A 334 9.56 -179.06 28.09
CA GLU A 334 9.60 -178.13 29.23
C GLU A 334 10.68 -177.06 29.04
N LEU A 335 11.88 -177.45 28.62
CA LEU A 335 12.97 -176.52 28.31
C LEU A 335 12.63 -175.61 27.12
N LEU A 336 11.85 -176.10 26.14
CA LEU A 336 11.32 -175.25 25.07
C LEU A 336 10.32 -174.23 25.60
N MET A 337 9.35 -174.64 26.43
CA MET A 337 8.39 -173.71 27.04
C MET A 337 9.10 -172.65 27.87
N GLN A 338 10.13 -173.03 28.64
CA GLN A 338 10.96 -172.09 29.39
C GLN A 338 11.64 -171.06 28.47
N LYS A 339 12.23 -171.49 27.35
CA LYS A 339 12.89 -170.60 26.39
C LYS A 339 11.93 -169.74 25.55
N LEU A 340 10.71 -170.21 25.30
CA LEU A 340 9.68 -169.37 24.70
C LEU A 340 9.20 -168.30 25.70
N ASN A 341 9.02 -168.64 26.98
CA ASN A 341 8.63 -167.66 27.99
C ASN A 341 9.67 -166.54 28.16
N THR A 342 10.98 -166.85 28.24
CA THR A 342 12.01 -165.80 28.37
C THR A 342 12.11 -164.93 27.12
N PHE A 343 11.92 -165.51 25.93
CA PHE A 343 11.79 -164.73 24.69
C PHE A 343 10.53 -163.84 24.69
N GLU A 344 9.37 -164.32 25.17
CA GLU A 344 8.19 -163.48 25.27
C GLU A 344 8.35 -162.33 26.28
N GLU A 345 9.06 -162.55 27.39
CA GLU A 345 9.34 -161.53 28.41
C GLU A 345 10.31 -160.45 27.92
N THR A 346 11.40 -160.83 27.25
CA THR A 346 12.34 -159.89 26.61
C THR A 346 11.69 -159.14 25.45
N ASN A 347 10.84 -159.80 24.66
CA ASN A 347 10.11 -159.16 23.55
C ASN A 347 8.95 -158.25 24.04
N ARG A 348 8.30 -158.56 25.18
CA ARG A 348 7.35 -157.65 25.86
C ARG A 348 8.06 -156.37 26.31
N THR A 349 9.12 -156.50 27.11
CA THR A 349 9.86 -155.35 27.67
C THR A 349 10.47 -154.45 26.58
N LEU A 350 10.97 -155.02 25.47
CA LEU A 350 11.39 -154.24 24.30
C LEU A 350 10.25 -153.40 23.69
N ARG A 351 9.03 -153.95 23.61
CA ARG A 351 7.86 -153.22 23.08
C ARG A 351 7.40 -152.11 24.03
N ASP A 352 7.61 -152.26 25.34
CA ASP A 352 7.34 -151.19 26.31
C ASP A 352 8.35 -150.04 26.16
N LEU A 353 9.65 -150.34 26.07
CA LEU A 353 10.68 -149.32 25.81
C LEU A 353 10.45 -148.55 24.49
N LEU A 354 10.01 -149.25 23.43
CA LEU A 354 9.62 -148.63 22.16
C LEU A 354 8.37 -147.74 22.28
N ARG A 355 7.38 -148.14 23.09
CA ARG A 355 6.20 -147.30 23.39
C ARG A 355 6.57 -146.04 24.14
N GLU A 356 7.44 -146.14 25.15
CA GLU A 356 7.90 -144.98 25.93
C GLU A 356 8.65 -143.97 25.07
N GLN A 357 9.59 -144.42 24.23
CA GLN A 357 10.34 -143.56 23.32
C GLN A 357 9.43 -142.75 22.38
N HIS A 358 8.44 -143.42 21.77
CA HIS A 358 7.46 -142.74 20.91
C HIS A 358 6.48 -141.84 21.68
N GLY A 359 6.34 -142.03 23.00
CA GLY A 359 5.67 -141.08 23.88
C GLY A 359 6.50 -139.80 24.07
N ARG A 360 7.78 -139.96 24.47
CA ARG A 360 8.73 -138.86 24.67
C ARG A 360 8.92 -138.01 23.41
N GLU A 361 8.99 -138.65 22.25
CA GLU A 361 9.06 -138.00 20.93
C GLU A 361 7.87 -137.06 20.67
N LYS A 362 6.64 -137.50 20.98
CA LYS A 362 5.42 -136.67 20.81
C LYS A 362 5.38 -135.48 21.76
N ASP A 363 5.85 -135.66 23.00
CA ASP A 363 5.88 -134.55 23.96
C ASP A 363 6.98 -133.53 23.63
N ALA A 364 8.11 -133.97 23.07
CA ALA A 364 9.11 -133.08 22.49
C ALA A 364 8.55 -132.30 21.28
N GLN A 365 7.76 -132.92 20.42
CA GLN A 365 7.12 -132.25 19.28
C GLN A 365 6.14 -131.15 19.73
N LYS A 366 5.30 -131.41 20.74
CA LYS A 366 4.42 -130.38 21.36
C LYS A 366 5.21 -129.21 21.92
N LEU A 367 6.38 -129.45 22.51
CA LEU A 367 7.25 -128.40 23.06
C LEU A 367 7.74 -127.45 21.94
N VAL A 368 8.13 -128.01 20.79
CA VAL A 368 8.55 -127.22 19.61
C VAL A 368 7.37 -126.41 19.04
N GLU A 369 6.16 -126.96 19.00
CA GLU A 369 4.94 -126.24 18.59
C GLU A 369 4.64 -125.06 19.54
N GLN A 370 4.76 -125.26 20.85
CA GLN A 370 4.62 -124.20 21.85
C GLN A 370 5.70 -123.11 21.70
N GLN A 371 6.95 -123.50 21.45
CA GLN A 371 8.06 -122.57 21.19
C GLN A 371 7.78 -121.71 19.95
N ALA A 372 7.29 -122.31 18.85
CA ALA A 372 6.93 -121.58 17.63
C ALA A 372 5.79 -120.57 17.85
N LEU A 373 4.77 -120.93 18.65
CA LEU A 373 3.68 -120.02 19.01
C LEU A 373 4.16 -118.84 19.88
N LEU A 374 5.08 -119.07 20.82
CA LEU A 374 5.68 -118.02 21.63
C LEU A 374 6.54 -117.07 20.79
N MET A 375 7.37 -117.61 19.88
CA MET A 375 8.15 -116.79 18.95
C MET A 375 7.26 -115.90 18.07
N LYS A 376 6.14 -116.44 17.55
CA LYS A 376 5.18 -115.62 16.78
C LYS A 376 4.63 -114.47 17.62
N ARG A 377 4.15 -114.74 18.85
CA ARG A 377 3.61 -113.69 19.74
C ARG A 377 4.65 -112.61 20.06
N LEU A 378 5.92 -112.98 20.14
CA LEU A 378 7.02 -112.04 20.34
C LEU A 378 7.22 -111.15 19.10
N THR A 379 7.24 -111.72 17.89
CA THR A 379 7.29 -110.92 16.64
C THR A 379 6.07 -110.03 16.42
N ASP A 380 4.87 -110.50 16.80
CA ASP A 380 3.64 -109.70 16.74
C ASP A 380 3.76 -108.50 17.71
N SER A 381 4.26 -108.71 18.92
CA SER A 381 4.49 -107.66 19.93
C SER A 381 5.58 -106.65 19.53
N ASP A 382 6.65 -107.08 18.87
CA ASP A 382 7.69 -106.17 18.36
C ASP A 382 7.16 -105.32 17.19
N ALA A 383 6.29 -105.87 16.35
CA ALA A 383 5.61 -105.12 15.29
C ALA A 383 4.65 -104.06 15.87
N GLU A 384 3.89 -104.38 16.92
CA GLU A 384 3.06 -103.41 17.65
C GLU A 384 3.91 -102.30 18.29
N LYS A 385 5.02 -102.66 18.95
CA LYS A 385 5.98 -101.70 19.53
C LYS A 385 6.54 -100.74 18.49
N ALA A 386 6.94 -101.24 17.31
CA ALA A 386 7.42 -100.40 16.22
C ALA A 386 6.35 -99.43 15.69
N GLN A 387 5.08 -99.88 15.59
CA GLN A 387 3.96 -99.00 15.21
C GLN A 387 3.67 -97.93 16.26
N LEU A 388 3.78 -98.25 17.55
CA LEU A 388 3.59 -97.29 18.64
C LEU A 388 4.70 -96.24 18.67
N LEU A 389 5.97 -96.63 18.47
CA LEU A 389 7.09 -95.69 18.36
C LEU A 389 6.92 -94.73 17.17
N LYS A 390 6.44 -95.22 16.02
CA LYS A 390 6.13 -94.35 14.86
C LYS A 390 5.02 -93.35 15.17
N LYS A 391 3.95 -93.79 15.83
CA LYS A 391 2.85 -92.90 16.28
C LYS A 391 3.31 -91.87 17.30
N LEU A 392 4.24 -92.24 18.19
CA LEU A 392 4.85 -91.30 19.14
C LEU A 392 5.62 -90.21 18.40
N GLN A 393 6.49 -90.57 17.45
CA GLN A 393 7.24 -89.61 16.61
C GLN A 393 6.34 -88.72 15.74
N GLU A 394 5.17 -89.21 15.33
CA GLU A 394 4.16 -88.40 14.65
C GLU A 394 3.53 -87.37 15.61
N LYS A 395 3.27 -87.74 16.87
CA LYS A 395 2.74 -86.83 17.90
C LYS A 395 3.77 -85.86 18.48
N GLU A 396 5.04 -86.24 18.55
CA GLU A 396 6.14 -85.34 18.91
C GLU A 396 6.22 -84.18 17.90
N LYS A 397 6.14 -84.48 16.60
CA LYS A 397 6.11 -83.47 15.52
C LYS A 397 4.86 -82.59 15.56
N GLU A 398 3.68 -83.16 15.79
CA GLU A 398 2.46 -82.36 15.99
C GLU A 398 2.61 -81.37 17.17
N VAL A 399 3.31 -81.76 18.24
CA VAL A 399 3.60 -80.86 19.37
C VAL A 399 4.63 -79.80 19.01
N GLU A 400 5.69 -80.13 18.26
CA GLU A 400 6.67 -79.16 17.75
C GLU A 400 6.00 -78.09 16.84
N ASP A 401 5.18 -78.52 15.87
CA ASP A 401 4.43 -77.63 14.97
C ASP A 401 3.48 -76.72 15.76
N LEU A 402 2.75 -77.26 16.75
CA LEU A 402 1.86 -76.47 17.61
C LEU A 402 2.63 -75.49 18.50
N LEU A 403 3.83 -75.83 18.99
CA LEU A 403 4.68 -74.92 19.75
C LEU A 403 5.18 -73.76 18.87
N VAL A 404 5.56 -74.03 17.62
CA VAL A 404 5.91 -72.99 16.63
C VAL A 404 4.70 -72.10 16.35
N GLN A 405 3.51 -72.68 16.11
CA GLN A 405 2.30 -71.90 15.88
C GLN A 405 1.96 -70.99 17.07
N ILE A 406 1.97 -71.52 18.30
CA ILE A 406 1.76 -70.75 19.54
C ILE A 406 2.78 -69.62 19.68
N GLN A 407 4.03 -69.82 19.25
CA GLN A 407 5.04 -68.76 19.27
C GLN A 407 4.75 -67.66 18.23
N THR A 408 4.35 -68.02 17.00
CA THR A 408 3.97 -67.03 15.99
C THR A 408 2.74 -66.22 16.41
N GLU A 409 1.73 -66.83 17.04
CA GLU A 409 0.55 -66.12 17.58
C GLU A 409 0.91 -65.18 18.73
N LYS A 410 1.83 -65.57 19.62
CA LYS A 410 2.37 -64.68 20.67
C LYS A 410 3.07 -63.45 20.06
N ASP A 411 3.82 -63.63 18.98
CA ASP A 411 4.55 -62.52 18.34
C ASP A 411 3.62 -61.63 17.50
N GLN A 412 2.64 -62.18 16.80
CA GLN A 412 1.54 -61.42 16.19
C GLN A 412 0.82 -60.55 17.25
N SER A 413 0.44 -61.14 18.37
CA SER A 413 -0.22 -60.43 19.50
C SER A 413 0.63 -59.28 20.06
N LYS A 414 1.96 -59.44 20.16
CA LYS A 414 2.89 -58.34 20.52
C LYS A 414 2.82 -57.21 19.50
N THR A 415 2.95 -57.51 18.20
CA THR A 415 2.93 -56.46 17.15
C THR A 415 1.60 -55.72 17.09
N ALA A 416 0.47 -56.41 17.29
CA ALA A 416 -0.85 -55.78 17.40
C ALA A 416 -0.95 -54.86 18.63
N SER A 417 -0.39 -55.27 19.77
CA SER A 417 -0.32 -54.45 20.98
C SER A 417 0.54 -53.19 20.79
N GLU A 418 1.67 -53.28 20.10
CA GLU A 418 2.53 -52.15 19.76
C GLU A 418 1.87 -51.19 18.77
N LEU A 419 1.19 -51.73 17.75
CA LEU A 419 0.39 -50.93 16.82
C LEU A 419 -0.73 -50.17 17.55
N SER A 420 -1.47 -50.81 18.46
CA SER A 420 -2.50 -50.14 19.27
C SER A 420 -1.93 -49.00 20.12
N LYS A 421 -0.80 -49.23 20.81
CA LYS A 421 -0.09 -48.19 21.59
C LYS A 421 0.33 -47.01 20.69
N SER A 422 0.79 -47.28 19.48
CA SER A 422 1.16 -46.23 18.51
C SER A 422 -0.06 -45.41 18.05
N MET A 423 -1.19 -46.08 17.79
CA MET A 423 -2.45 -45.45 17.38
C MET A 423 -3.04 -44.59 18.51
N GLU A 424 -2.98 -45.07 19.76
CA GLU A 424 -3.37 -44.29 20.96
C GLU A 424 -2.48 -43.05 21.15
N ALA A 425 -1.16 -43.18 20.94
CA ALA A 425 -0.24 -42.04 21.00
C ALA A 425 -0.54 -40.99 19.92
N VAL A 426 -0.83 -41.42 18.69
CA VAL A 426 -1.25 -40.53 17.58
C VAL A 426 -2.60 -39.87 17.91
N ARG A 427 -3.59 -40.62 18.39
CA ARG A 427 -4.89 -40.10 18.83
C ARG A 427 -4.74 -39.05 19.93
N GLY A 428 -3.91 -39.30 20.94
CA GLY A 428 -3.59 -38.35 22.00
C GLY A 428 -2.90 -37.08 21.49
N HIS A 429 -1.98 -37.22 20.53
CA HIS A 429 -1.31 -36.09 19.89
C HIS A 429 -2.30 -35.21 19.09
N LEU A 430 -3.16 -35.82 18.27
CA LEU A 430 -4.20 -35.11 17.51
C LEU A 430 -5.21 -34.41 18.44
N GLN A 431 -5.62 -35.06 19.53
CA GLN A 431 -6.51 -34.44 20.53
C GLN A 431 -5.85 -33.25 21.24
N ALA A 432 -4.53 -33.28 21.45
CA ALA A 432 -3.78 -32.13 21.96
C ALA A 432 -3.65 -30.99 20.92
N GLN A 433 -3.46 -31.31 19.63
CA GLN A 433 -3.47 -30.31 18.56
C GLN A 433 -4.83 -29.61 18.44
N LEU A 434 -5.94 -30.37 18.49
CA LEU A 434 -7.31 -29.83 18.46
C LEU A 434 -7.54 -28.85 19.61
N ARG A 435 -7.24 -29.23 20.86
CA ARG A 435 -7.35 -28.34 22.03
C ARG A 435 -6.50 -27.08 21.92
N ASN A 436 -5.31 -27.16 21.34
CA ASN A 436 -4.48 -25.99 21.07
C ASN A 436 -5.12 -25.06 20.04
N LYS A 437 -5.70 -25.61 18.97
CA LYS A 437 -6.40 -24.83 17.93
C LYS A 437 -7.74 -24.25 18.41
N GLU A 438 -8.47 -24.96 19.27
CA GLU A 438 -9.65 -24.44 20.00
C GLU A 438 -9.25 -23.24 20.87
N ALA A 439 -8.16 -23.35 21.64
CA ALA A 439 -7.67 -22.25 22.49
C ALA A 439 -7.15 -21.05 21.66
N GLU A 440 -6.54 -21.29 20.51
CA GLU A 440 -6.10 -20.25 19.56
C GLU A 440 -7.31 -19.53 18.93
N ASN A 441 -8.30 -20.27 18.45
CA ASN A 441 -9.53 -19.71 17.88
C ASN A 441 -10.30 -18.88 18.92
N ASN A 442 -10.40 -19.35 20.16
CA ASN A 442 -10.99 -18.58 21.27
C ASN A 442 -10.24 -17.25 21.54
N ARG A 443 -8.90 -17.21 21.40
CA ARG A 443 -8.14 -15.95 21.51
C ARG A 443 -8.43 -15.00 20.34
N LEU A 444 -8.49 -15.52 19.11
CA LEU A 444 -8.82 -14.73 17.92
C LEU A 444 -10.25 -14.16 17.99
N ASN A 445 -11.22 -14.94 18.45
CA ASN A 445 -12.61 -14.51 18.71
C ASN A 445 -12.66 -13.34 19.73
N ILE A 446 -11.86 -13.40 20.81
CA ILE A 446 -11.74 -12.30 21.77
C ILE A 446 -11.10 -11.05 21.13
N GLN A 447 -10.09 -11.22 20.26
CA GLN A 447 -9.48 -10.10 19.53
C GLN A 447 -10.46 -9.45 18.55
N ILE A 448 -11.22 -10.24 17.79
CA ILE A 448 -12.29 -9.75 16.91
C ILE A 448 -13.30 -8.92 17.72
N LYS A 449 -13.80 -9.46 18.83
CA LYS A 449 -14.74 -8.75 19.72
C LYS A 449 -14.16 -7.48 20.36
N ASN A 450 -12.85 -7.38 20.53
CA ASN A 450 -12.19 -6.14 20.96
C ASN A 450 -12.17 -5.10 19.83
N LEU A 451 -11.86 -5.52 18.59
CA LEU A 451 -11.85 -4.65 17.41
C LEU A 451 -13.26 -4.18 17.03
N GLU A 452 -14.28 -5.04 17.13
CA GLU A 452 -15.70 -4.68 16.95
C GLU A 452 -16.13 -3.58 17.94
N ARG A 453 -15.72 -3.69 19.21
CA ARG A 453 -15.97 -2.66 20.23
C ARG A 453 -15.24 -1.36 19.95
N ALA A 454 -13.96 -1.41 19.56
CA ALA A 454 -13.20 -0.22 19.19
C ALA A 454 -13.79 0.48 17.95
N GLY A 455 -14.18 -0.27 16.91
CA GLY A 455 -14.86 0.26 15.73
C GLY A 455 -16.22 0.88 16.07
N SER A 456 -16.97 0.29 17.01
CA SER A 456 -18.23 0.85 17.51
C SER A 456 -18.01 2.15 18.30
N GLN A 457 -16.94 2.25 19.08
CA GLN A 457 -16.55 3.46 19.80
C GLN A 457 -16.16 4.58 18.82
N HIS A 458 -15.27 4.29 17.86
CA HIS A 458 -14.87 5.26 16.83
C HIS A 458 -16.05 5.72 15.95
N LYS A 459 -17.04 4.85 15.68
CA LYS A 459 -18.28 5.25 15.00
C LYS A 459 -19.07 6.28 15.81
N ALA A 460 -19.22 6.08 17.12
CA ALA A 460 -19.90 7.04 18.00
C ALA A 460 -19.10 8.35 18.17
N GLU A 461 -17.76 8.30 18.19
CA GLU A 461 -16.89 9.48 18.18
C GLU A 461 -17.07 10.31 16.89
N VAL A 462 -17.12 9.66 15.72
CA VAL A 462 -17.39 10.31 14.44
C VAL A 462 -18.80 10.91 14.40
N GLU A 463 -19.82 10.20 14.87
CA GLU A 463 -21.19 10.71 14.96
C GLU A 463 -21.29 11.95 15.86
N HIS A 464 -20.58 11.96 17.00
CA HIS A 464 -20.50 13.12 17.88
C HIS A 464 -19.80 14.33 17.21
N ILE A 465 -18.67 14.11 16.55
CA ILE A 465 -17.94 15.17 15.83
C ILE A 465 -18.77 15.72 14.66
N MET A 466 -19.53 14.87 13.95
CA MET A 466 -20.42 15.30 12.87
C MET A 466 -21.55 16.22 13.36
N GLU A 467 -22.10 15.95 14.55
CA GLU A 467 -23.12 16.81 15.16
C GLU A 467 -22.51 18.12 15.70
N GLN A 468 -21.33 18.09 16.33
CA GLN A 468 -20.59 19.32 16.70
C GLN A 468 -20.31 20.22 15.47
N LEU A 469 -19.91 19.62 14.34
CA LEU A 469 -19.71 20.35 13.08
C LEU A 469 -21.03 20.92 12.50
N LYS A 470 -22.17 20.31 12.82
CA LYS A 470 -23.51 20.83 12.47
C LYS A 470 -23.89 22.00 13.37
N GLU A 471 -23.81 21.86 14.69
CA GLU A 471 -24.03 22.94 15.66
C GLU A 471 -23.19 24.20 15.34
N LEU A 472 -21.93 24.02 14.93
CA LEU A 472 -21.03 25.10 14.52
C LEU A 472 -21.45 25.78 13.21
N ARG A 473 -21.96 25.04 12.21
CA ARG A 473 -22.55 25.63 11.00
C ARG A 473 -23.81 26.41 11.35
N ASP A 474 -24.72 25.80 12.09
CA ASP A 474 -25.98 26.41 12.50
C ASP A 474 -25.75 27.66 13.37
N LYS A 475 -24.64 27.71 14.13
CA LYS A 475 -24.17 28.93 14.80
C LYS A 475 -23.66 29.98 13.81
N GLY A 476 -22.77 29.59 12.88
CA GLY A 476 -22.25 30.50 11.85
C GLY A 476 -23.34 31.12 10.98
N GLU A 477 -24.44 30.42 10.71
CA GLU A 477 -25.60 30.96 10.01
C GLU A 477 -26.39 31.98 10.86
N ARG A 478 -26.58 31.72 12.16
CA ARG A 478 -27.18 32.69 13.09
C ARG A 478 -26.31 33.95 13.23
N ASP A 479 -24.99 33.80 13.33
CA ASP A 479 -24.05 34.93 13.41
C ASP A 479 -24.02 35.73 12.09
N LYS A 480 -24.13 35.06 10.94
CA LYS A 480 -24.31 35.69 9.62
C LYS A 480 -25.63 36.46 9.52
N GLU A 481 -26.71 35.98 10.17
CA GLU A 481 -27.97 36.72 10.24
C GLU A 481 -27.93 37.93 11.17
N THR A 482 -27.31 37.84 12.35
CA THR A 482 -27.18 38.98 13.26
C THR A 482 -26.32 40.07 12.63
N LEU A 483 -25.23 39.71 11.93
CA LEU A 483 -24.45 40.64 11.11
C LEU A 483 -25.28 41.27 9.98
N LYS A 484 -26.10 40.50 9.24
CA LYS A 484 -27.05 41.05 8.23
C LYS A 484 -28.10 42.00 8.84
N LYS A 485 -28.47 41.83 10.11
CA LYS A 485 -29.40 42.74 10.83
C LYS A 485 -28.65 44.01 11.27
N ALA A 486 -27.44 43.88 11.81
CA ALA A 486 -26.58 45.00 12.20
C ALA A 486 -26.16 45.89 11.02
N ILE A 487 -25.77 45.30 9.88
CA ILE A 487 -25.40 46.04 8.66
C ILE A 487 -26.58 46.85 8.11
N ARG A 488 -27.80 46.29 8.11
CA ARG A 488 -29.01 47.04 7.70
C ARG A 488 -29.28 48.21 8.64
N ALA A 489 -29.27 47.98 9.95
CA ALA A 489 -29.44 49.06 10.92
C ALA A 489 -28.35 50.14 10.82
N GLN A 490 -27.13 49.80 10.38
CA GLN A 490 -26.07 50.78 10.11
C GLN A 490 -26.26 51.53 8.79
N LYS A 491 -26.75 50.86 7.73
CA LYS A 491 -27.12 51.49 6.46
C LYS A 491 -28.22 52.53 6.67
N GLU A 492 -29.28 52.19 7.39
CA GLU A 492 -30.35 53.14 7.72
C GLU A 492 -29.89 54.31 8.62
N ARG A 493 -28.80 54.16 9.39
CA ARG A 493 -28.21 55.29 10.14
C ARG A 493 -27.41 56.20 9.21
N ALA A 494 -26.68 55.62 8.27
CA ALA A 494 -25.96 56.38 7.25
C ALA A 494 -26.94 57.18 6.37
N GLU A 495 -28.01 56.53 5.87
CA GLU A 495 -29.07 57.16 5.08
C GLU A 495 -29.70 58.35 5.81
N ARG A 496 -30.12 58.19 7.08
CA ARG A 496 -30.66 59.32 7.88
C ARG A 496 -29.65 60.44 8.14
N SER A 497 -28.35 60.14 8.15
CA SER A 497 -27.30 61.18 8.27
C SER A 497 -26.99 61.86 6.94
N GLU A 498 -27.19 61.16 5.82
CA GLU A 498 -27.09 61.68 4.45
C GLU A 498 -28.28 62.61 4.17
N GLU A 499 -29.51 62.18 4.45
CA GLU A 499 -30.73 63.00 4.43
C GLU A 499 -30.57 64.31 5.25
N TYR A 500 -29.95 64.23 6.43
CA TYR A 500 -29.71 65.40 7.28
C TYR A 500 -28.60 66.31 6.72
N ALA A 501 -27.56 65.75 6.12
CA ALA A 501 -26.52 66.51 5.43
C ALA A 501 -27.07 67.21 4.16
N GLU A 502 -27.95 66.55 3.40
CA GLU A 502 -28.67 67.16 2.28
C GLU A 502 -29.55 68.34 2.73
N GLN A 503 -30.27 68.19 3.85
CA GLN A 503 -31.06 69.30 4.44
C GLN A 503 -30.20 70.50 4.84
N LEU A 504 -29.00 70.27 5.40
CA LEU A 504 -28.05 71.35 5.73
C LEU A 504 -27.45 71.97 4.45
N ASN A 505 -27.11 71.17 3.44
CA ASN A 505 -26.61 71.67 2.16
C ASN A 505 -27.65 72.50 1.41
N ALA A 506 -28.94 72.12 1.48
CA ALA A 506 -30.03 72.91 0.91
C ALA A 506 -30.19 74.26 1.62
N GLN A 507 -30.09 74.29 2.96
CA GLN A 507 -30.10 75.55 3.74
C GLN A 507 -28.89 76.43 3.42
N LEU A 508 -27.69 75.86 3.26
CA LEU A 508 -26.49 76.60 2.84
C LEU A 508 -26.68 77.21 1.45
N ALA A 509 -27.16 76.44 0.47
CA ALA A 509 -27.45 76.93 -0.87
C ALA A 509 -28.51 78.05 -0.88
N GLU A 510 -29.53 78.00 0.00
CA GLU A 510 -30.48 79.09 0.20
C GLU A 510 -29.80 80.37 0.70
N LYS A 511 -28.85 80.26 1.65
CA LYS A 511 -28.11 81.42 2.17
C LYS A 511 -27.09 81.96 1.17
N ASP A 512 -26.42 81.11 0.41
CA ASP A 512 -25.53 81.52 -0.68
C ASP A 512 -26.32 82.28 -1.76
N ASN A 513 -27.49 81.76 -2.17
CA ASN A 513 -28.38 82.47 -3.09
C ASN A 513 -28.75 83.87 -2.55
N TYR A 514 -29.22 83.96 -1.30
CA TYR A 514 -29.54 85.24 -0.65
C TYR A 514 -28.34 86.22 -0.61
N VAL A 515 -27.13 85.72 -0.36
CA VAL A 515 -25.90 86.54 -0.41
C VAL A 515 -25.61 87.01 -1.84
N THR A 516 -25.76 86.16 -2.87
CA THR A 516 -25.57 86.59 -4.26
C THR A 516 -26.62 87.61 -4.72
N GLU A 517 -27.87 87.49 -4.27
CA GLU A 517 -28.92 88.48 -4.52
C GLU A 517 -28.56 89.81 -3.86
N ALA A 518 -28.19 89.81 -2.57
CA ALA A 518 -27.74 91.00 -1.85
C ALA A 518 -26.56 91.70 -2.55
N LEU A 519 -25.53 90.94 -2.94
CA LEU A 519 -24.38 91.46 -3.71
C LEU A 519 -24.80 92.06 -5.06
N SER A 520 -25.74 91.42 -5.77
CA SER A 520 -26.25 91.95 -7.05
C SER A 520 -27.00 93.28 -6.87
N THR A 521 -27.78 93.43 -5.79
CA THR A 521 -28.45 94.71 -5.49
C THR A 521 -27.43 95.79 -5.13
N LEU A 522 -26.40 95.46 -4.35
CA LEU A 522 -25.33 96.40 -3.97
C LEU A 522 -24.55 96.90 -5.18
N GLU A 523 -24.16 96.02 -6.11
CA GLU A 523 -23.46 96.45 -7.33
C GLU A 523 -24.40 97.25 -8.26
N SER A 524 -25.71 96.98 -8.27
CA SER A 524 -26.68 97.83 -8.97
C SER A 524 -26.80 99.25 -8.38
N TRP A 525 -26.73 99.39 -7.05
CA TRP A 525 -26.69 100.69 -6.37
C TRP A 525 -25.38 101.42 -6.64
N ARG A 526 -24.25 100.71 -6.61
CA ARG A 526 -22.92 101.23 -6.95
C ARG A 526 -22.86 101.72 -8.40
N SER A 527 -23.46 100.99 -9.34
CA SER A 527 -23.58 101.40 -10.74
C SER A 527 -24.38 102.70 -10.89
N ARG A 528 -25.55 102.82 -10.23
CA ARG A 528 -26.35 104.05 -10.20
C ARG A 528 -25.60 105.23 -9.58
N TYR A 529 -24.89 105.02 -8.47
CA TYR A 529 -24.06 106.03 -7.83
C TYR A 529 -22.95 106.53 -8.77
N ASN A 530 -22.21 105.62 -9.40
CA ASN A 530 -21.16 105.96 -10.36
C ASN A 530 -21.71 106.74 -11.57
N GLN A 531 -22.94 106.45 -12.00
CA GLN A 531 -23.60 107.19 -13.09
C GLN A 531 -23.97 108.62 -12.66
N ALA A 532 -24.62 108.78 -11.49
CA ALA A 532 -24.95 110.10 -10.95
C ALA A 532 -23.70 110.97 -10.67
N VAL A 533 -22.58 110.36 -10.29
CA VAL A 533 -21.28 111.07 -10.13
C VAL A 533 -20.74 111.57 -11.48
N LYS A 534 -20.92 110.83 -12.58
CA LYS A 534 -20.55 111.30 -13.93
C LYS A 534 -21.44 112.46 -14.38
N GLU A 535 -22.75 112.28 -14.27
CA GLU A 535 -23.73 113.32 -14.63
C GLU A 535 -23.48 114.62 -13.84
N LYS A 536 -23.09 114.50 -12.56
CA LYS A 536 -22.61 115.64 -11.77
C LYS A 536 -21.35 116.28 -12.36
N SER A 537 -20.31 115.51 -12.71
CA SER A 537 -19.08 116.07 -13.27
C SER A 537 -19.29 116.69 -14.66
N ASP A 538 -20.19 116.13 -15.47
CA ASP A 538 -20.53 116.66 -16.80
C ASP A 538 -21.26 118.02 -16.67
N LEU A 539 -22.19 118.13 -15.72
CA LEU A 539 -22.84 119.40 -15.36
C LEU A 539 -21.87 120.42 -14.74
N GLU A 540 -20.91 119.99 -13.93
CA GLU A 540 -19.86 120.88 -13.40
C GLU A 540 -18.95 121.42 -14.52
N LEU A 541 -18.66 120.61 -15.55
CA LEU A 541 -17.95 121.07 -16.76
C LEU A 541 -18.81 122.02 -17.60
N GLU A 542 -20.11 121.75 -17.76
CA GLU A 542 -21.04 122.65 -18.47
C GLU A 542 -21.13 124.02 -17.77
N ILE A 543 -21.23 124.04 -16.43
CA ILE A 543 -21.19 125.27 -15.62
C ILE A 543 -19.88 126.03 -15.84
N VAL A 544 -18.73 125.36 -15.94
CA VAL A 544 -17.44 126.03 -16.25
C VAL A 544 -17.45 126.65 -17.65
N MET A 545 -17.95 125.93 -18.67
CA MET A 545 -18.05 126.46 -20.05
C MET A 545 -19.05 127.61 -20.19
N LEU A 546 -20.18 127.56 -19.46
CA LEU A 546 -21.15 128.64 -19.42
C LEU A 546 -20.58 129.87 -18.70
N ASN A 547 -19.83 129.68 -17.61
CA ASN A 547 -19.15 130.78 -16.92
C ASN A 547 -18.06 131.43 -17.79
N SER A 548 -17.24 130.64 -18.51
CA SER A 548 -16.26 131.21 -19.45
C SER A 548 -16.97 131.97 -20.59
N ARG A 549 -18.12 131.46 -21.06
CA ARG A 549 -18.92 132.15 -22.07
C ARG A 549 -19.54 133.45 -21.55
N ILE A 550 -19.90 133.52 -20.28
CA ILE A 550 -20.35 134.75 -19.62
C ILE A 550 -19.19 135.76 -19.52
N THR A 551 -17.97 135.32 -19.18
CA THR A 551 -16.81 136.24 -19.18
C THR A 551 -16.47 136.75 -20.58
N ASP A 552 -16.52 135.92 -21.63
CA ASP A 552 -16.35 136.37 -23.03
C ASP A 552 -17.33 137.51 -23.38
N LEU A 553 -18.59 137.37 -22.96
CA LEU A 553 -19.67 138.31 -23.27
C LEU A 553 -19.55 139.60 -22.46
N LEU A 554 -19.08 139.52 -21.21
CA LEU A 554 -18.78 140.69 -20.38
C LEU A 554 -17.57 141.47 -20.91
N GLU A 555 -16.52 140.78 -21.38
CA GLU A 555 -15.39 141.44 -22.07
C GLU A 555 -15.84 142.09 -23.38
N GLN A 556 -16.67 141.40 -24.17
CA GLN A 556 -17.26 141.98 -25.39
C GLN A 556 -18.09 143.22 -25.09
N GLN A 557 -18.95 143.19 -24.06
CA GLN A 557 -19.70 144.37 -23.61
C GLN A 557 -18.77 145.52 -23.21
N ASN A 558 -17.77 145.27 -22.36
CA ASN A 558 -16.81 146.29 -21.95
C ASN A 558 -16.09 146.94 -23.16
N THR A 559 -15.62 146.14 -24.13
CA THR A 559 -14.98 146.69 -25.34
C THR A 559 -15.92 147.43 -26.29
N VAL A 560 -17.24 147.32 -26.11
CA VAL A 560 -18.25 148.14 -26.82
C VAL A 560 -18.56 149.40 -26.02
N GLU A 561 -18.65 149.32 -24.70
CA GLU A 561 -18.79 150.49 -23.83
C GLU A 561 -17.59 151.44 -23.91
N ASP A 562 -16.37 150.92 -23.99
CA ASP A 562 -15.17 151.73 -24.19
C ASP A 562 -15.15 152.42 -25.56
N LYS A 563 -15.52 151.72 -26.64
CA LYS A 563 -15.68 152.35 -27.97
C LYS A 563 -16.77 153.42 -27.97
N MET A 564 -17.86 153.21 -27.23
CA MET A 564 -18.91 154.22 -27.05
C MET A 564 -18.43 155.44 -26.24
N ARG A 565 -17.48 155.26 -25.30
CA ARG A 565 -16.78 156.37 -24.64
C ARG A 565 -15.88 157.11 -25.63
N GLU A 566 -15.05 156.39 -26.38
CA GLU A 566 -14.14 156.94 -27.41
C GLU A 566 -14.90 157.73 -28.50
N ASP A 567 -15.97 157.15 -29.07
CA ASP A 567 -16.81 157.80 -30.09
C ASP A 567 -17.51 159.05 -29.55
N ARG A 568 -18.02 159.01 -28.31
CA ARG A 568 -18.66 160.18 -27.67
C ARG A 568 -17.66 161.31 -27.49
N ASP A 569 -16.47 160.99 -26.98
CA ASP A 569 -15.45 162.00 -26.70
C ASP A 569 -14.88 162.54 -28.03
N ALA A 570 -14.71 161.69 -29.05
CA ALA A 570 -14.39 162.12 -30.43
C ALA A 570 -15.50 162.97 -31.09
N LEU A 571 -16.78 162.82 -30.70
CA LEU A 571 -17.87 163.70 -31.12
C LEU A 571 -17.81 165.07 -30.43
N VAL A 572 -17.49 165.11 -29.13
CA VAL A 572 -17.22 166.39 -28.41
C VAL A 572 -16.03 167.11 -29.04
N ASP A 573 -14.99 166.36 -29.41
CA ASP A 573 -13.78 166.86 -30.05
C ASP A 573 -14.03 167.33 -31.50
N LYS A 574 -14.93 166.67 -32.24
CA LYS A 574 -15.45 167.13 -33.54
C LYS A 574 -16.30 168.39 -33.40
N LEU A 575 -17.10 168.53 -32.35
CA LEU A 575 -17.91 169.73 -32.11
C LEU A 575 -17.01 170.96 -31.87
N HIS A 576 -15.94 170.82 -31.07
CA HIS A 576 -14.95 171.89 -30.87
C HIS A 576 -14.19 172.24 -32.16
N ARG A 577 -13.86 171.26 -33.00
CA ARG A 577 -13.32 171.50 -34.34
C ARG A 577 -14.31 172.23 -35.24
N GLN A 578 -15.57 171.80 -35.31
CA GLN A 578 -16.58 172.48 -36.14
C GLN A 578 -16.89 173.91 -35.66
N VAL A 579 -16.78 174.21 -34.37
CA VAL A 579 -16.91 175.59 -33.87
C VAL A 579 -15.73 176.47 -34.34
N THR A 580 -14.49 175.96 -34.30
CA THR A 580 -13.31 176.71 -34.79
C THR A 580 -13.21 176.75 -36.32
N GLU A 581 -13.62 175.69 -37.02
CA GLU A 581 -13.75 175.66 -38.47
C GLU A 581 -14.90 176.57 -38.96
N SER A 582 -16.00 176.69 -38.22
CA SER A 582 -17.06 177.67 -38.54
C SER A 582 -16.61 179.12 -38.35
N THR A 583 -15.55 179.40 -37.58
CA THR A 583 -14.94 180.73 -37.53
C THR A 583 -13.86 180.91 -38.61
N SER A 584 -13.15 179.86 -39.03
CA SER A 584 -12.16 179.95 -40.13
C SER A 584 -12.79 179.96 -41.52
N PHE A 585 -13.84 179.19 -41.79
CA PHE A 585 -14.53 179.21 -43.10
C PHE A 585 -15.26 180.55 -43.37
N LYS A 586 -15.61 181.30 -42.32
CA LYS A 586 -16.06 182.71 -42.46
C LYS A 586 -14.95 183.64 -42.97
N LEU A 587 -13.68 183.26 -42.83
CA LEU A 587 -12.51 184.01 -43.32
C LEU A 587 -11.97 183.43 -44.64
N GLU A 588 -12.14 182.12 -44.91
CA GLU A 588 -11.63 181.48 -46.13
C GLU A 588 -12.63 181.51 -47.31
N ASN A 589 -13.94 181.69 -47.07
CA ASN A 589 -14.94 181.93 -48.13
C ASN A 589 -14.76 183.31 -48.80
N GLU A 590 -14.20 184.28 -48.07
CA GLU A 590 -13.70 185.56 -48.63
C GLU A 590 -12.52 185.34 -49.60
N ARG A 591 -11.83 184.19 -49.53
CA ARG A 591 -10.56 183.93 -50.25
C ARG A 591 -10.69 182.95 -51.42
N LEU A 592 -11.39 181.82 -51.28
CA LEU A 592 -11.29 180.71 -52.25
C LEU A 592 -12.13 180.84 -53.54
N LYS A 593 -12.78 181.97 -53.80
CA LYS A 593 -13.52 182.26 -55.05
C LYS A 593 -12.61 182.52 -56.27
N ASN A 594 -11.55 181.72 -56.48
CA ASN A 594 -10.44 182.02 -57.40
C ASN A 594 -10.12 180.96 -58.48
N SER A 595 -9.57 179.77 -58.16
CA SER A 595 -8.94 178.89 -59.18
C SER A 595 -8.95 177.39 -58.82
N MET A 596 -8.93 176.49 -59.83
CA MET A 596 -9.15 175.04 -59.61
C MET A 596 -8.65 174.01 -60.67
N ILE A 597 -8.26 174.41 -61.89
CA ILE A 597 -8.80 173.73 -63.11
C ILE A 597 -8.22 172.34 -63.52
N PRO A 598 -7.03 172.17 -64.16
CA PRO A 598 -6.84 171.09 -65.16
C PRO A 598 -5.64 170.14 -64.96
N LEU A 599 -5.82 168.80 -64.97
CA LEU A 599 -4.74 167.84 -64.61
C LEU A 599 -4.71 166.39 -65.20
N GLU A 600 -5.62 165.92 -66.07
CA GLU A 600 -6.08 164.50 -66.04
C GLU A 600 -5.44 163.40 -66.98
N GLU A 601 -4.46 163.65 -67.84
CA GLU A 601 -4.35 162.94 -69.16
C GLU A 601 -3.45 161.65 -69.34
N LYS A 602 -3.24 160.71 -68.38
CA LYS A 602 -2.01 159.84 -68.39
C LYS A 602 -2.03 158.27 -68.45
N LEU A 603 -3.12 157.55 -68.76
CA LEU A 603 -3.29 156.13 -68.30
C LEU A 603 -2.80 154.91 -69.18
N ASN A 604 -2.79 154.93 -70.52
CA ASN A 604 -2.99 153.71 -71.34
C ASN A 604 -1.71 152.92 -71.83
N LYS A 605 -1.16 151.90 -71.13
CA LYS A 605 0.13 151.27 -71.61
C LYS A 605 0.53 149.77 -71.42
N ALA A 606 -0.23 148.83 -70.83
CA ALA A 606 0.38 147.61 -70.22
C ALA A 606 -0.24 146.20 -70.49
N GLN A 607 -0.26 145.63 -71.72
CA GLN A 607 -1.15 144.47 -72.04
C GLN A 607 -0.60 143.23 -72.82
N MET A 608 0.72 142.95 -72.95
CA MET A 608 1.23 142.10 -74.07
C MET A 608 1.85 140.68 -73.83
N GLU A 609 2.04 140.16 -72.61
CA GLU A 609 3.14 139.18 -72.36
C GLU A 609 2.84 137.63 -72.33
N VAL A 610 1.62 137.15 -72.54
CA VAL A 610 1.14 135.88 -71.91
C VAL A 610 1.41 134.52 -72.66
N ALA A 611 1.95 134.48 -73.87
CA ALA A 611 1.62 133.41 -74.84
C ALA A 611 2.35 132.02 -74.81
N GLN A 612 3.42 131.80 -74.04
CA GLN A 612 4.50 130.88 -74.48
C GLN A 612 4.54 129.39 -73.99
N LEU A 613 3.70 128.95 -73.05
CA LEU A 613 4.05 127.80 -72.15
C LEU A 613 3.57 126.35 -72.50
N LYS A 614 3.02 126.04 -73.68
CA LYS A 614 2.12 124.85 -73.86
C LYS A 614 2.70 123.46 -74.29
N ALA A 615 4.02 123.24 -74.40
CA ALA A 615 4.55 122.21 -75.33
C ALA A 615 5.02 120.82 -74.80
N SER A 616 5.03 120.51 -73.50
CA SER A 616 5.98 119.52 -72.93
C SER A 616 5.50 118.08 -72.61
N LEU A 617 4.23 117.71 -72.84
CA LEU A 617 3.58 116.62 -72.06
C LEU A 617 3.62 115.16 -72.61
N LYS A 618 4.33 114.84 -73.70
CA LYS A 618 3.97 113.69 -74.58
C LYS A 618 4.77 112.36 -74.46
N ASN A 619 5.65 112.16 -73.47
CA ASN A 619 6.74 111.16 -73.58
C ASN A 619 6.68 109.90 -72.67
N TYR A 620 5.65 109.66 -71.85
CA TYR A 620 5.77 108.76 -70.68
C TYR A 620 5.17 107.34 -70.76
N GLU A 621 4.46 106.94 -71.82
CA GLU A 621 3.54 105.78 -71.76
C GLU A 621 4.16 104.38 -72.03
N GLY A 622 5.37 104.28 -72.57
CA GLY A 622 5.85 103.06 -73.24
C GLY A 622 6.51 101.94 -72.41
N LEU A 623 6.64 102.05 -71.07
CA LEU A 623 7.64 101.28 -70.31
C LEU A 623 7.12 99.98 -69.62
N ILE A 624 5.83 99.66 -69.70
CA ILE A 624 5.19 98.74 -68.73
C ILE A 624 5.11 97.26 -69.19
N GLU A 625 5.15 96.97 -70.48
CA GLU A 625 4.71 95.66 -71.03
C GLU A 625 5.64 94.46 -70.76
N THR A 626 6.91 94.68 -70.40
CA THR A 626 7.96 93.64 -70.45
C THR A 626 7.98 92.62 -69.31
N TYR A 627 7.37 92.90 -68.15
CA TYR A 627 7.55 92.09 -66.93
C TYR A 627 6.74 90.78 -66.86
N LYS A 628 5.84 90.49 -67.80
CA LYS A 628 4.84 89.40 -67.66
C LYS A 628 5.33 87.97 -67.93
N ASN A 629 6.38 87.77 -68.73
CA ASN A 629 6.60 86.48 -69.41
C ASN A 629 7.42 85.42 -68.67
N GLN A 630 8.01 85.71 -67.51
CA GLN A 630 9.12 84.89 -66.97
C GLN A 630 8.70 83.75 -65.99
N VAL A 631 7.42 83.64 -65.62
CA VAL A 631 6.96 82.76 -64.52
C VAL A 631 6.56 81.34 -64.97
N LEU A 632 6.23 81.11 -66.25
CA LEU A 632 5.58 79.87 -66.69
C LEU A 632 6.49 78.64 -66.84
N LYS A 633 7.82 78.77 -66.77
CA LYS A 633 8.75 77.71 -67.23
C LYS A 633 9.01 76.58 -66.22
N THR A 634 8.97 76.86 -64.92
CA THR A 634 9.50 75.99 -63.85
C THR A 634 8.59 74.84 -63.38
N ARG A 635 7.51 74.52 -64.10
CA ARG A 635 6.47 73.56 -63.62
C ARG A 635 6.48 72.18 -64.31
N MET A 636 7.25 71.98 -65.37
CA MET A 636 7.17 70.77 -66.21
C MET A 636 8.18 69.66 -65.86
N GLU A 637 9.14 69.92 -64.97
CA GLU A 637 10.32 69.05 -64.76
C GLU A 637 10.12 67.97 -63.66
N ALA A 638 8.90 67.81 -63.13
CA ALA A 638 8.62 66.99 -61.94
C ALA A 638 8.08 65.57 -62.21
N ASP A 639 7.41 65.34 -63.35
CA ASP A 639 6.56 64.15 -63.54
C ASP A 639 7.29 62.90 -64.10
N GLU A 640 8.58 63.00 -64.43
CA GLU A 640 9.31 61.97 -65.21
C GLU A 640 9.88 60.79 -64.38
N VAL A 641 9.89 60.88 -63.05
CA VAL A 641 10.61 59.93 -62.18
C VAL A 641 9.87 58.59 -61.97
N THR A 642 8.54 58.60 -62.08
CA THR A 642 7.65 57.53 -61.56
C THR A 642 7.71 56.20 -62.31
N VAL A 643 8.22 56.17 -63.54
CA VAL A 643 8.10 55.02 -64.47
C VAL A 643 9.14 53.91 -64.24
N LYS A 644 10.20 54.15 -63.44
CA LYS A 644 11.39 53.29 -63.42
C LYS A 644 11.33 52.07 -62.48
N LEU A 645 10.17 51.76 -61.88
CA LEU A 645 10.06 50.74 -60.81
C LEU A 645 9.59 49.34 -61.26
N GLU A 646 9.00 49.19 -62.45
CA GLU A 646 8.21 47.99 -62.83
C GLU A 646 9.01 46.80 -63.43
N LEU A 647 10.34 46.86 -63.48
CA LEU A 647 11.13 45.99 -64.36
C LEU A 647 11.76 44.72 -63.74
N CYS A 648 12.01 44.67 -62.42
CA CYS A 648 12.89 43.64 -61.83
C CYS A 648 12.23 42.32 -61.38
N ASP A 649 10.90 42.19 -61.36
CA ASP A 649 10.19 40.99 -60.85
C ASP A 649 10.40 39.69 -61.68
N LYS A 650 11.22 39.71 -62.73
CA LYS A 650 11.31 38.63 -63.73
C LYS A 650 12.43 37.62 -63.52
N GLU A 651 13.48 37.92 -62.74
CA GLU A 651 14.67 37.05 -62.62
C GLU A 651 14.48 35.84 -61.68
N ASN A 652 13.38 35.77 -60.94
CA ASN A 652 13.21 34.85 -59.80
C ASN A 652 13.02 33.35 -60.16
N LYS A 653 13.08 32.92 -61.44
CA LYS A 653 12.53 31.61 -61.87
C LYS A 653 13.50 30.45 -62.09
N THR A 654 14.82 30.62 -62.03
CA THR A 654 15.78 29.68 -62.65
C THR A 654 16.44 28.62 -61.74
N LEU A 655 16.52 28.79 -60.41
CA LEU A 655 17.22 27.86 -59.51
C LEU A 655 16.35 26.67 -59.02
N LYS A 656 15.85 25.80 -59.91
CA LYS A 656 15.12 24.58 -59.48
C LYS A 656 15.42 23.24 -60.17
N GLU A 657 16.20 23.18 -61.24
CA GLU A 657 16.30 21.95 -62.05
C GLU A 657 17.54 21.07 -61.78
N GLU A 658 18.62 21.62 -61.20
CA GLU A 658 19.94 20.97 -61.16
C GLU A 658 20.13 19.90 -60.07
N MET A 659 19.34 19.91 -58.97
CA MET A 659 19.48 19.03 -57.79
C MET A 659 19.25 17.51 -58.09
N SER A 660 18.88 17.14 -59.31
CA SER A 660 18.13 15.91 -59.60
C SER A 660 18.95 14.70 -60.09
N LYS A 661 20.29 14.79 -60.25
CA LYS A 661 21.06 13.83 -61.08
C LYS A 661 22.10 12.93 -60.40
N GLU A 662 22.50 13.14 -59.14
CA GLU A 662 23.73 12.51 -58.60
C GLU A 662 23.56 11.15 -57.88
N ILE A 663 22.34 10.69 -57.60
CA ILE A 663 22.10 9.58 -56.65
C ILE A 663 22.31 8.15 -57.21
N GLU A 664 22.26 7.96 -58.54
CA GLU A 664 22.06 6.62 -59.13
C GLU A 664 23.31 5.71 -59.19
N ASN A 665 24.53 6.27 -59.11
CA ASN A 665 25.75 5.57 -59.52
C ASN A 665 26.38 4.59 -58.49
N ALA A 666 25.92 4.56 -57.23
CA ALA A 666 26.68 3.95 -56.14
C ALA A 666 26.50 2.41 -55.91
N ARG A 667 25.73 1.69 -56.75
CA ARG A 667 25.16 0.36 -56.38
C ARG A 667 25.71 -0.90 -57.06
N LYS A 668 26.72 -0.84 -57.94
CA LYS A 668 27.01 -1.93 -58.91
C LYS A 668 28.27 -2.80 -58.71
N GLN A 669 29.12 -2.61 -57.69
CA GLN A 669 30.50 -3.17 -57.70
C GLN A 669 30.84 -4.40 -56.84
N PHE A 670 30.00 -4.86 -55.90
CA PHE A 670 30.45 -5.79 -54.83
C PHE A 670 29.76 -7.17 -54.81
N GLN A 671 29.74 -7.94 -55.91
CA GLN A 671 28.96 -9.20 -55.94
C GLN A 671 29.49 -10.39 -56.76
N SER A 672 30.81 -10.53 -56.99
CA SER A 672 31.32 -11.60 -57.88
C SER A 672 32.72 -12.18 -57.57
N GLN A 673 33.07 -12.49 -56.31
CA GLN A 673 34.38 -13.09 -55.94
C GLN A 673 34.35 -14.10 -54.76
N VAL A 674 33.42 -15.08 -54.75
CA VAL A 674 33.45 -16.21 -53.77
C VAL A 674 32.96 -17.52 -54.41
N ALA A 675 33.74 -18.11 -55.33
CA ALA A 675 33.35 -19.36 -55.99
C ALA A 675 34.55 -20.16 -56.57
N GLU A 676 35.43 -20.70 -55.72
CA GLU A 676 36.40 -21.73 -56.15
C GLU A 676 36.99 -22.53 -54.96
N LEU A 677 37.48 -23.75 -55.27
CA LEU A 677 38.17 -24.76 -54.43
C LEU A 677 37.33 -25.88 -53.78
N GLU A 678 37.40 -27.07 -54.39
CA GLU A 678 37.05 -28.39 -53.81
C GLU A 678 38.03 -29.47 -54.29
N LYS A 679 38.00 -30.63 -53.62
CA LYS A 679 38.57 -31.97 -53.96
C LYS A 679 40.02 -32.26 -53.53
N LEU A 680 40.15 -33.19 -52.56
CA LEU A 680 41.29 -34.12 -52.47
C LEU A 680 40.97 -35.38 -51.60
N PRO A 681 40.22 -36.39 -52.09
CA PRO A 681 39.97 -37.64 -51.35
C PRO A 681 40.26 -38.90 -52.20
N GLU A 682 41.49 -39.10 -52.66
CA GLU A 682 41.90 -40.33 -53.38
C GLU A 682 42.96 -41.14 -52.61
N ILE A 683 42.62 -42.41 -52.37
CA ILE A 683 43.54 -43.58 -52.35
C ILE A 683 44.71 -43.49 -51.34
N LEU A 684 44.66 -44.01 -50.10
CA LEU A 684 43.71 -44.76 -49.26
C LEU A 684 43.30 -46.21 -49.62
N LYS A 685 43.30 -46.63 -50.90
CA LYS A 685 42.84 -48.00 -51.26
C LYS A 685 43.92 -49.10 -51.18
N LEU A 686 45.21 -48.73 -51.09
CA LEU A 686 46.29 -49.71 -51.24
C LEU A 686 46.58 -50.53 -49.96
N THR A 687 46.03 -50.13 -48.82
CA THR A 687 46.23 -50.79 -47.51
C THR A 687 45.18 -51.87 -47.20
N GLU A 688 44.18 -52.04 -48.06
CA GLU A 688 42.96 -52.82 -47.76
C GLU A 688 43.18 -54.35 -47.76
N THR A 689 44.11 -54.87 -48.57
CA THR A 689 44.15 -56.32 -48.89
C THR A 689 44.98 -57.18 -47.94
N LYS A 690 46.11 -56.67 -47.40
CA LYS A 690 46.92 -57.42 -46.40
C LYS A 690 46.25 -57.53 -45.03
N LEU A 691 45.11 -56.89 -44.84
CA LEU A 691 44.28 -56.99 -43.65
C LEU A 691 43.54 -58.35 -43.57
N ALA A 692 43.33 -59.02 -44.71
CA ALA A 692 42.32 -60.07 -44.87
C ALA A 692 42.56 -61.39 -44.11
N GLU A 693 43.81 -61.83 -43.94
CA GLU A 693 44.11 -63.17 -43.40
C GLU A 693 44.31 -63.16 -41.87
N CYS A 694 44.81 -62.05 -41.32
CA CYS A 694 44.80 -61.82 -39.88
C CYS A 694 43.37 -61.83 -39.31
N GLN A 695 42.35 -61.53 -40.13
CA GLN A 695 40.95 -61.52 -39.71
C GLN A 695 40.40 -62.89 -39.30
N ASP A 696 40.93 -64.03 -39.76
CA ASP A 696 40.23 -65.32 -39.54
C ASP A 696 40.50 -65.96 -38.18
N GLN A 697 41.72 -65.86 -37.66
CA GLN A 697 41.97 -66.24 -36.26
C GLN A 697 41.46 -65.16 -35.30
N LEU A 698 41.53 -63.89 -35.74
CA LEU A 698 40.90 -62.76 -35.07
C LEU A 698 39.39 -63.02 -34.90
N LYS A 699 38.63 -63.45 -35.93
CA LYS A 699 37.19 -63.81 -35.87
C LYS A 699 36.78 -64.74 -34.72
N SER A 700 37.67 -65.65 -34.29
CA SER A 700 37.38 -66.57 -33.18
C SER A 700 37.51 -65.92 -31.79
N TYR A 701 38.51 -65.06 -31.61
CA TYR A 701 38.70 -64.26 -30.40
C TYR A 701 37.76 -63.05 -30.41
N GLU A 702 37.57 -62.41 -31.57
CA GLU A 702 36.51 -61.45 -31.87
C GLU A 702 35.17 -62.01 -31.43
N LYS A 703 34.72 -63.21 -31.80
CA LYS A 703 33.39 -63.66 -31.36
C LYS A 703 33.20 -63.60 -29.85
N LYS A 704 34.15 -64.10 -29.05
CA LYS A 704 34.08 -64.01 -27.58
C LYS A 704 34.28 -62.58 -27.06
N ASN A 705 35.16 -61.81 -27.71
CA ASN A 705 35.40 -60.40 -27.41
C ASN A 705 34.24 -59.51 -27.90
N MET A 706 33.38 -59.98 -28.80
CA MET A 706 32.16 -59.36 -29.33
C MET A 706 30.99 -59.71 -28.44
N ASP A 707 30.92 -60.92 -27.87
CA ASP A 707 29.93 -61.25 -26.84
C ASP A 707 30.22 -60.42 -25.56
N LEU A 708 31.49 -60.34 -25.14
CA LEU A 708 31.92 -59.48 -24.04
C LEU A 708 31.85 -57.98 -24.39
N SER A 709 32.23 -57.58 -25.61
CA SER A 709 32.05 -56.19 -26.05
C SER A 709 30.59 -55.82 -26.26
N ALA A 710 29.69 -56.75 -26.58
CA ALA A 710 28.25 -56.52 -26.67
C ALA A 710 27.65 -56.32 -25.28
N MET A 711 28.11 -57.08 -24.28
CA MET A 711 27.74 -56.81 -22.89
C MET A 711 28.34 -55.49 -22.39
N ILE A 712 29.58 -55.17 -22.77
CA ILE A 712 30.22 -53.89 -22.44
C ILE A 712 29.57 -52.73 -23.22
N THR A 713 29.07 -52.91 -24.45
CA THR A 713 28.34 -51.88 -25.19
C THR A 713 26.90 -51.76 -24.76
N ASP A 714 26.22 -52.81 -24.29
CA ASP A 714 24.92 -52.68 -23.62
C ASP A 714 25.08 -51.95 -22.28
N LEU A 715 26.12 -52.27 -21.48
CA LEU A 715 26.42 -51.53 -20.26
C LEU A 715 26.86 -50.09 -20.54
N ARG A 716 27.69 -49.84 -21.56
CA ARG A 716 28.03 -48.47 -22.01
C ARG A 716 26.82 -47.75 -22.54
N GLN A 717 25.98 -48.36 -23.38
CA GLN A 717 24.76 -47.77 -23.91
C GLN A 717 23.74 -47.50 -22.80
N ARG A 718 23.69 -48.29 -21.73
CA ARG A 718 22.88 -47.97 -20.53
C ARG A 718 23.47 -46.81 -19.73
N ILE A 719 24.80 -46.72 -19.62
CA ILE A 719 25.51 -45.60 -18.98
C ILE A 719 25.39 -44.32 -19.83
N GLU A 720 25.42 -44.42 -21.16
CA GLU A 720 25.19 -43.35 -22.14
C GLU A 720 23.73 -42.94 -22.08
N LEU A 721 22.75 -43.84 -22.21
CA LEU A 721 21.32 -43.53 -22.02
C LEU A 721 20.96 -43.02 -20.61
N GLN A 722 21.84 -43.17 -19.61
CA GLN A 722 21.72 -42.54 -18.29
C GLN A 722 22.45 -41.18 -18.26
N GLY A 723 23.58 -41.07 -18.96
CA GLY A 723 24.31 -39.83 -19.25
C GLY A 723 23.45 -38.86 -20.04
N ASP A 724 22.89 -39.26 -21.18
CA ASP A 724 21.89 -38.55 -21.99
C ASP A 724 20.71 -38.07 -21.14
N LYS A 725 20.21 -38.89 -20.21
CA LYS A 725 19.13 -38.46 -19.30
C LYS A 725 19.60 -37.39 -18.32
N MET A 726 20.83 -37.50 -17.80
CA MET A 726 21.46 -36.48 -16.96
C MET A 726 21.76 -35.20 -17.76
N GLU A 727 22.26 -35.32 -18.98
CA GLU A 727 22.54 -34.24 -19.93
C GLU A 727 21.25 -33.52 -20.31
N MET A 728 20.22 -34.23 -20.77
CA MET A 728 18.89 -33.69 -21.07
C MET A 728 18.22 -33.03 -19.85
N THR A 729 18.53 -33.42 -18.61
CA THR A 729 18.06 -32.69 -17.41
C THR A 729 18.94 -31.48 -17.08
N ARG A 730 20.25 -31.55 -17.34
CA ARG A 730 21.19 -30.43 -17.23
C ARG A 730 20.89 -29.33 -18.24
N GLU A 731 20.61 -29.69 -19.49
CA GLU A 731 20.19 -28.79 -20.57
C GLU A 731 18.83 -28.15 -20.28
N LYS A 732 17.84 -28.92 -19.82
CA LYS A 732 16.55 -28.35 -19.38
C LYS A 732 16.71 -27.38 -18.23
N TYR A 733 17.58 -27.70 -17.26
CA TYR A 733 17.91 -26.78 -16.16
C TYR A 733 18.63 -25.53 -16.67
N GLN A 734 19.58 -25.64 -17.59
CA GLN A 734 20.29 -24.51 -18.19
C GLN A 734 19.36 -23.63 -19.04
N SER A 735 18.51 -24.23 -19.88
CA SER A 735 17.48 -23.53 -20.66
C SER A 735 16.50 -22.79 -19.76
N ALA A 736 16.03 -23.42 -18.67
CA ALA A 736 15.19 -22.77 -17.67
C ALA A 736 15.94 -21.66 -16.91
N GLN A 737 17.24 -21.82 -16.66
CA GLN A 737 18.09 -20.80 -16.04
C GLN A 737 18.32 -19.60 -16.97
N GLU A 738 18.46 -19.83 -18.28
CA GLU A 738 18.57 -18.79 -19.30
C GLU A 738 17.25 -18.06 -19.55
N GLU A 739 16.13 -18.80 -19.58
CA GLU A 739 14.79 -18.20 -19.61
C GLU A 739 14.55 -17.35 -18.37
N ASN A 740 14.89 -17.84 -17.18
CA ASN A 740 14.79 -17.08 -15.93
C ASN A 740 15.66 -15.81 -15.97
N LYS A 741 16.92 -15.89 -16.42
CA LYS A 741 17.77 -14.69 -16.67
C LYS A 741 17.14 -13.70 -17.66
N ARG A 742 16.55 -14.19 -18.75
CA ARG A 742 15.84 -13.34 -19.74
C ARG A 742 14.61 -12.68 -19.12
N LEU A 743 13.88 -13.38 -18.25
CA LEU A 743 12.76 -12.83 -17.50
C LEU A 743 13.23 -11.80 -16.46
N THR A 744 14.33 -12.02 -15.75
CA THR A 744 14.94 -11.02 -14.85
C THR A 744 15.29 -9.74 -15.61
N LEU A 745 16.04 -9.85 -16.73
CA LEU A 745 16.38 -8.70 -17.58
C LEU A 745 15.14 -7.99 -18.15
N LYS A 746 14.04 -8.74 -18.39
CA LYS A 746 12.77 -8.17 -18.85
C LYS A 746 12.02 -7.44 -17.74
N LEU A 747 12.08 -7.93 -16.50
CA LEU A 747 11.56 -7.23 -15.32
C LEU A 747 12.35 -5.94 -15.09
N GLU A 748 13.68 -5.99 -15.07
CA GLU A 748 14.55 -4.81 -14.94
C GLU A 748 14.30 -3.76 -16.06
N GLU A 749 13.96 -4.19 -17.28
CA GLU A 749 13.58 -3.29 -18.37
C GLU A 749 12.21 -2.64 -18.16
N LEU A 750 11.24 -3.39 -17.60
CA LEU A 750 9.91 -2.88 -17.28
C LEU A 750 9.92 -1.97 -16.05
N GLU A 751 10.75 -2.28 -15.04
CA GLU A 751 10.99 -1.45 -13.86
C GLU A 751 11.62 -0.11 -14.26
N ARG A 752 12.72 -0.11 -15.03
CA ARG A 752 13.32 1.14 -15.54
C ARG A 752 12.37 1.95 -16.45
N LYS A 753 11.45 1.28 -17.17
CA LYS A 753 10.39 1.97 -17.93
C LYS A 753 9.34 2.58 -17.02
N LEU A 754 8.92 1.86 -15.98
CA LEU A 754 8.00 2.36 -14.96
C LEU A 754 8.60 3.58 -14.25
N GLU A 755 9.85 3.50 -13.80
CA GLU A 755 10.61 4.61 -13.20
C GLU A 755 10.69 5.81 -14.14
N ALA A 756 11.04 5.61 -15.42
CA ALA A 756 11.09 6.69 -16.40
C ALA A 756 9.71 7.37 -16.61
N THR A 757 8.62 6.60 -16.70
CA THR A 757 7.27 7.18 -16.77
C THR A 757 6.83 7.84 -15.46
N GLY A 758 7.31 7.36 -14.31
CA GLY A 758 7.11 7.99 -13.00
C GLY A 758 7.80 9.34 -12.92
N ALA A 759 9.06 9.44 -13.37
CA ALA A 759 9.79 10.69 -13.46
C ALA A 759 9.10 11.70 -14.41
N GLN A 760 8.64 11.25 -15.58
CA GLN A 760 7.87 12.07 -16.52
C GLN A 760 6.54 12.56 -15.91
N ASN A 761 5.82 11.71 -15.18
CA ASN A 761 4.60 12.13 -14.47
C ASN A 761 4.89 13.17 -13.37
N ILE A 762 6.00 13.04 -12.64
CA ILE A 762 6.45 14.05 -11.66
C ILE A 762 6.79 15.38 -12.36
N GLU A 763 7.47 15.34 -13.51
CA GLU A 763 7.76 16.52 -14.32
C GLU A 763 6.46 17.19 -14.84
N PHE A 764 5.51 16.41 -15.36
CA PHE A 764 4.21 16.93 -15.79
C PHE A 764 3.43 17.56 -14.62
N LEU A 765 3.44 16.98 -13.43
CA LEU A 765 2.82 17.57 -12.24
C LEU A 765 3.49 18.90 -11.85
N GLN A 766 4.81 19.02 -11.94
CA GLN A 766 5.50 20.30 -11.71
C GLN A 766 5.20 21.35 -12.80
N VAL A 767 5.02 20.94 -14.05
CA VAL A 767 4.60 21.83 -15.15
C VAL A 767 3.14 22.28 -14.99
N ILE A 768 2.26 21.41 -14.50
CA ILE A 768 0.87 21.74 -14.17
C ILE A 768 0.84 22.76 -13.03
N ALA A 769 1.52 22.50 -11.90
CA ALA A 769 1.57 23.43 -10.77
C ALA A 769 2.08 24.83 -11.18
N LYS A 770 3.16 24.92 -11.97
CA LYS A 770 3.68 26.20 -12.49
C LYS A 770 2.70 26.91 -13.44
N ARG A 771 1.88 26.16 -14.19
CA ARG A 771 0.80 26.73 -15.01
C ARG A 771 -0.37 27.21 -14.15
N GLU A 772 -0.73 26.47 -13.10
CA GLU A 772 -1.78 26.87 -12.15
C GLU A 772 -1.39 28.14 -11.38
N GLU A 773 -0.14 28.25 -10.91
CA GLU A 773 0.43 29.48 -10.34
C GLU A 773 0.35 30.66 -11.33
N SER A 774 0.72 30.44 -12.59
CA SER A 774 0.67 31.47 -13.64
C SER A 774 -0.77 31.90 -13.95
N ILE A 775 -1.72 30.97 -13.96
CA ILE A 775 -3.15 31.25 -14.13
C ILE A 775 -3.68 32.06 -12.94
N HIS A 776 -3.35 31.70 -11.69
CA HIS A 776 -3.75 32.47 -10.51
C HIS A 776 -3.18 33.90 -10.52
N GLN A 777 -1.92 34.08 -10.91
CA GLN A 777 -1.33 35.42 -11.09
C GLN A 777 -2.03 36.22 -12.20
N SER A 778 -2.44 35.56 -13.27
CA SER A 778 -3.19 36.21 -14.37
C SER A 778 -4.63 36.56 -13.96
N GLN A 779 -5.28 35.72 -13.15
CA GLN A 779 -6.60 35.97 -12.59
C GLN A 779 -6.57 37.15 -11.61
N LEU A 780 -5.58 37.20 -10.69
CA LEU A 780 -5.43 38.31 -9.75
C LEU A 780 -5.30 39.66 -10.48
N ARG A 781 -4.46 39.73 -11.52
CA ARG A 781 -4.31 40.93 -12.36
C ARG A 781 -5.58 41.29 -13.13
N LEU A 782 -6.34 40.29 -13.56
CA LEU A 782 -7.63 40.52 -14.24
C LEU A 782 -8.68 41.07 -13.27
N GLU A 783 -8.71 40.58 -12.02
CA GLU A 783 -9.56 41.18 -10.98
C GLU A 783 -9.11 42.60 -10.60
N GLU A 784 -7.81 42.87 -10.48
CA GLU A 784 -7.25 44.22 -10.27
C GLU A 784 -7.71 45.17 -11.37
N LYS A 785 -7.55 44.78 -12.65
CA LYS A 785 -8.01 45.57 -13.80
C LYS A 785 -9.54 45.71 -13.86
N THR A 786 -10.29 44.72 -13.37
CA THR A 786 -11.75 44.80 -13.23
C THR A 786 -12.15 45.79 -12.13
N ARG A 787 -11.42 45.83 -11.01
CA ARG A 787 -11.62 46.80 -9.92
C ARG A 787 -11.27 48.23 -10.35
N GLU A 788 -10.17 48.40 -11.09
CA GLU A 788 -9.80 49.68 -11.73
C GLU A 788 -10.87 50.15 -12.72
N SER A 789 -11.30 49.28 -13.64
CA SER A 789 -12.34 49.57 -14.62
C SER A 789 -13.67 49.95 -13.94
N GLY A 790 -14.07 49.20 -12.90
CA GLY A 790 -15.23 49.52 -12.07
C GLY A 790 -15.06 50.76 -11.18
N SER A 791 -13.85 51.32 -11.04
CA SER A 791 -13.62 52.65 -10.43
C SER A 791 -13.73 53.76 -11.47
N LEU A 792 -13.13 53.56 -12.65
CA LEU A 792 -13.20 54.50 -13.77
C LEU A 792 -14.64 54.65 -14.29
N ALA A 793 -15.41 53.56 -14.36
CA ALA A 793 -16.82 53.59 -14.73
C ALA A 793 -17.63 54.51 -13.79
N ARG A 794 -17.49 54.34 -12.46
CA ARG A 794 -18.16 55.19 -11.47
C ARG A 794 -17.70 56.65 -11.53
N GLN A 795 -16.41 56.90 -11.80
CA GLN A 795 -15.91 58.27 -12.00
C GLN A 795 -16.51 58.92 -13.25
N LEU A 796 -16.69 58.17 -14.34
CA LEU A 796 -17.37 58.64 -15.55
C LEU A 796 -18.87 58.86 -15.31
N GLU A 797 -19.55 57.97 -14.59
CA GLU A 797 -20.96 58.13 -14.20
C GLU A 797 -21.16 59.39 -13.35
N MET A 798 -20.32 59.62 -12.33
CA MET A 798 -20.33 60.83 -11.51
C MET A 798 -20.09 62.09 -12.36
N ALA A 799 -19.08 62.10 -13.24
CA ALA A 799 -18.79 63.24 -14.11
C ALA A 799 -19.90 63.52 -15.14
N ILE A 800 -20.56 62.46 -15.64
CA ILE A 800 -21.73 62.57 -16.52
C ILE A 800 -22.93 63.16 -15.75
N ASP A 801 -23.16 62.74 -14.51
CA ASP A 801 -24.24 63.28 -13.68
C ASP A 801 -23.97 64.72 -13.21
N ASP A 802 -22.73 65.08 -12.93
CA ASP A 802 -22.35 66.47 -12.67
C ASP A 802 -22.51 67.34 -13.93
N ALA A 803 -22.16 66.83 -15.12
CA ALA A 803 -22.43 67.52 -16.38
C ALA A 803 -23.94 67.69 -16.64
N LYS A 804 -24.78 66.69 -16.32
CA LYS A 804 -26.25 66.81 -16.35
C LYS A 804 -26.76 67.86 -15.36
N ARG A 805 -26.28 67.85 -14.11
CA ARG A 805 -26.63 68.84 -13.07
C ARG A 805 -26.28 70.25 -13.53
N GLN A 806 -25.08 70.46 -14.07
CA GLN A 806 -24.66 71.75 -14.62
C GLN A 806 -25.52 72.17 -15.82
N LEU A 807 -25.81 71.25 -16.75
CA LEU A 807 -26.71 71.50 -17.88
C LEU A 807 -28.08 71.98 -17.39
N GLU A 808 -28.72 71.26 -16.48
CA GLU A 808 -30.05 71.61 -15.98
C GLU A 808 -30.03 72.94 -15.23
N GLN A 809 -29.04 73.19 -14.37
CA GLN A 809 -28.87 74.51 -13.75
C GLN A 809 -28.68 75.64 -14.79
N THR A 810 -28.01 75.40 -15.92
CA THR A 810 -27.89 76.42 -16.98
C THR A 810 -29.21 76.63 -17.74
N LYS A 811 -30.01 75.58 -17.95
CA LYS A 811 -31.37 75.70 -18.48
C LYS A 811 -32.28 76.46 -17.52
N ASP A 812 -32.27 76.16 -16.22
CA ASP A 812 -33.09 76.85 -15.21
C ASP A 812 -32.73 78.34 -15.13
N ARG A 813 -31.43 78.66 -15.16
CA ARG A 813 -30.95 80.05 -15.25
C ARG A 813 -31.40 80.72 -16.55
N ALA A 814 -31.42 80.01 -17.68
CA ALA A 814 -31.91 80.53 -18.96
C ALA A 814 -33.43 80.77 -18.93
N ALA A 815 -34.23 79.77 -18.52
CA ALA A 815 -35.68 79.86 -18.40
C ALA A 815 -36.12 80.89 -17.34
N SER A 816 -35.34 81.11 -16.29
CA SER A 816 -35.58 82.18 -15.32
C SER A 816 -35.32 83.57 -15.91
N ARG A 817 -34.23 83.74 -16.68
CA ARG A 817 -33.98 84.96 -17.45
C ARG A 817 -35.09 85.20 -18.48
N GLU A 818 -35.52 84.18 -19.20
CA GLU A 818 -36.60 84.24 -20.18
C GLU A 818 -37.92 84.67 -19.53
N ARG A 819 -38.36 84.01 -18.44
CA ARG A 819 -39.53 84.43 -17.67
C ARG A 819 -39.43 85.88 -17.17
N SER A 820 -38.24 86.32 -16.73
CA SER A 820 -38.02 87.71 -16.33
C SER A 820 -38.10 88.71 -17.49
N ALA A 821 -37.73 88.29 -18.70
CA ALA A 821 -37.81 89.10 -19.92
C ALA A 821 -39.24 89.15 -20.45
N GLN A 822 -39.97 88.02 -20.44
CA GLN A 822 -41.40 87.94 -20.77
C GLN A 822 -42.24 88.81 -19.82
N SER A 823 -41.97 88.77 -18.50
CA SER A 823 -42.64 89.66 -17.53
C SER A 823 -42.40 91.13 -17.85
N LYS A 824 -41.14 91.53 -18.08
CA LYS A 824 -40.78 92.91 -18.44
C LYS A 824 -41.40 93.35 -19.77
N MET A 825 -41.51 92.44 -20.74
CA MET A 825 -42.16 92.70 -22.02
C MET A 825 -43.64 93.02 -21.81
N LEU A 826 -44.35 92.19 -21.03
CA LEU A 826 -45.75 92.40 -20.67
C LEU A 826 -45.94 93.70 -19.84
N ASP A 827 -45.06 93.99 -18.88
CA ASP A 827 -45.08 95.25 -18.13
C ASP A 827 -44.95 96.46 -19.07
N LEU A 828 -44.00 96.42 -20.01
CA LEU A 828 -43.80 97.47 -21.01
C LEU A 828 -44.98 97.59 -22.00
N GLU A 829 -45.60 96.47 -22.39
CA GLU A 829 -46.82 96.46 -23.21
C GLU A 829 -48.00 97.11 -22.46
N THR A 830 -48.17 96.84 -21.16
CA THR A 830 -49.22 97.53 -20.38
C THR A 830 -48.92 99.01 -20.17
N GLN A 831 -47.67 99.41 -19.99
CA GLN A 831 -47.27 100.83 -19.93
C GLN A 831 -47.48 101.55 -21.26
N LEU A 832 -47.13 100.90 -22.38
CA LEU A 832 -47.38 101.41 -23.73
C LEU A 832 -48.89 101.53 -24.01
N SER A 833 -49.71 100.59 -23.51
CA SER A 833 -51.17 100.68 -23.58
C SER A 833 -51.72 101.85 -22.74
N ARG A 834 -51.25 102.02 -21.49
CA ARG A 834 -51.67 103.12 -20.60
C ARG A 834 -51.33 104.48 -21.18
N THR A 835 -50.06 104.71 -21.52
CA THR A 835 -49.59 105.96 -22.15
C THR A 835 -50.31 106.24 -23.47
N LYS A 836 -50.62 105.22 -24.28
CA LYS A 836 -51.46 105.37 -25.49
C LYS A 836 -52.90 105.78 -25.16
N THR A 837 -53.48 105.31 -24.06
CA THR A 837 -54.81 105.79 -23.61
C THR A 837 -54.77 107.20 -23.05
N GLU A 838 -53.75 107.56 -22.26
CA GLU A 838 -53.53 108.91 -21.72
C GLU A 838 -53.31 109.93 -22.84
N LEU A 839 -52.46 109.62 -23.82
CA LEU A 839 -52.21 110.45 -25.00
C LEU A 839 -53.49 110.66 -25.82
N ASN A 840 -54.34 109.64 -25.96
CA ASN A 840 -55.65 109.78 -26.61
C ASN A 840 -56.65 110.62 -25.79
N GLN A 841 -56.59 110.59 -24.45
CA GLN A 841 -57.38 111.48 -23.59
C GLN A 841 -56.90 112.93 -23.70
N LEU A 842 -55.59 113.16 -23.67
CA LEU A 842 -54.98 114.49 -23.83
C LEU A 842 -55.27 115.10 -25.20
N ARG A 843 -55.27 114.29 -26.28
CA ARG A 843 -55.73 114.72 -27.61
C ARG A 843 -57.18 115.20 -27.56
N ARG A 844 -58.11 114.38 -27.05
CA ARG A 844 -59.53 114.78 -26.91
C ARG A 844 -59.69 116.05 -26.08
N GLY A 845 -58.93 116.19 -24.98
CA GLY A 845 -58.94 117.38 -24.14
C GLY A 845 -58.41 118.64 -24.83
N LYS A 846 -57.36 118.50 -25.66
CA LYS A 846 -56.88 119.57 -26.56
C LYS A 846 -57.98 119.94 -27.56
N ASP A 847 -58.53 118.96 -28.27
CA ASP A 847 -59.53 119.19 -29.31
C ASP A 847 -60.83 119.79 -28.72
N ASP A 848 -61.18 119.44 -27.48
CA ASP A 848 -62.27 120.06 -26.71
C ASP A 848 -61.97 121.50 -26.30
N ALA A 849 -60.72 121.80 -25.92
CA ALA A 849 -60.28 123.15 -25.58
C ALA A 849 -60.23 124.05 -26.82
N GLU A 850 -59.72 123.55 -27.95
CA GLU A 850 -59.72 124.24 -29.24
C GLU A 850 -61.14 124.56 -29.68
N ARG A 851 -62.08 123.59 -29.67
CA ARG A 851 -63.50 123.86 -29.98
C ARG A 851 -64.14 124.91 -29.05
N ARG A 852 -63.72 124.99 -27.78
CA ARG A 852 -64.15 126.08 -26.87
C ARG A 852 -63.52 127.43 -27.22
N TYR A 853 -62.25 127.45 -27.61
CA TYR A 853 -61.58 128.68 -28.07
C TYR A 853 -62.14 129.17 -29.40
N GLU A 854 -62.40 128.28 -30.36
CA GLU A 854 -63.08 128.59 -31.63
C GLU A 854 -64.49 129.15 -31.38
N SER A 855 -65.29 128.50 -30.53
CA SER A 855 -66.63 128.98 -30.16
C SER A 855 -66.58 130.36 -29.47
N ARG A 856 -65.60 130.60 -28.59
CA ARG A 856 -65.41 131.90 -27.92
C ARG A 856 -64.85 132.97 -28.86
N LEU A 857 -63.99 132.59 -29.81
CA LEU A 857 -63.52 133.46 -30.88
C LEU A 857 -64.70 133.87 -31.77
N GLN A 858 -65.66 132.96 -32.02
CA GLN A 858 -66.87 133.27 -32.77
C GLN A 858 -67.82 134.19 -31.98
N ASP A 859 -68.09 133.96 -30.69
CA ASP A 859 -68.84 134.93 -29.85
C ASP A 859 -68.20 136.34 -29.90
N LEU A 860 -66.87 136.42 -29.81
CA LEU A 860 -66.16 137.70 -29.90
C LEU A 860 -66.23 138.33 -31.30
N LYS A 861 -66.22 137.54 -32.38
CA LYS A 861 -66.47 138.01 -33.75
C LYS A 861 -67.90 138.50 -33.92
N ASP A 862 -68.89 137.73 -33.50
CA ASP A 862 -70.31 138.05 -33.62
C ASP A 862 -70.65 139.31 -32.83
N ARG A 863 -70.07 139.48 -31.63
CA ARG A 863 -70.20 140.69 -30.81
C ARG A 863 -69.42 141.88 -31.36
N LEU A 864 -68.26 141.65 -32.01
CA LEU A 864 -67.55 142.70 -32.74
C LEU A 864 -68.36 143.14 -33.96
N GLU A 865 -68.91 142.22 -34.75
CA GLU A 865 -69.75 142.55 -35.90
C GLU A 865 -71.07 143.20 -35.48
N GLN A 866 -71.67 142.82 -34.34
CA GLN A 866 -72.76 143.58 -33.73
C GLN A 866 -72.31 145.01 -33.37
N SER A 867 -71.17 145.17 -32.70
CA SER A 867 -70.60 146.48 -32.34
C SER A 867 -70.23 147.32 -33.57
N GLU A 868 -69.78 146.70 -34.65
CA GLU A 868 -69.58 147.34 -35.94
C GLU A 868 -70.91 147.66 -36.61
N SER A 869 -71.94 146.82 -36.52
CA SER A 869 -73.26 147.11 -37.08
C SER A 869 -73.93 148.28 -36.36
N THR A 870 -73.78 148.39 -35.04
CA THR A 870 -74.26 149.53 -34.25
C THR A 870 -73.41 150.78 -34.50
N ASN A 871 -72.08 150.64 -34.65
CA ASN A 871 -71.24 151.76 -35.10
C ASN A 871 -71.57 152.21 -36.54
N ARG A 872 -71.81 151.29 -37.49
CA ARG A 872 -72.23 151.57 -38.86
C ARG A 872 -73.61 152.22 -38.89
N SER A 873 -74.57 151.76 -38.09
CA SER A 873 -75.90 152.39 -37.99
C SER A 873 -75.86 153.73 -37.25
N MET A 874 -75.00 153.89 -36.23
CA MET A 874 -74.71 155.21 -35.64
C MET A 874 -73.99 156.12 -36.64
N HIS A 875 -73.10 155.61 -37.49
CA HIS A 875 -72.45 156.40 -38.52
C HIS A 875 -73.46 156.83 -39.60
N ASN A 876 -74.37 155.94 -40.00
CA ASN A 876 -75.50 156.26 -40.87
C ASN A 876 -76.46 157.26 -40.22
N TYR A 877 -76.71 157.18 -38.91
CA TYR A 877 -77.54 158.15 -38.18
C TYR A 877 -76.84 159.50 -38.00
N VAL A 878 -75.54 159.52 -37.71
CA VAL A 878 -74.70 160.73 -37.70
C VAL A 878 -74.56 161.31 -39.10
N GLN A 879 -74.54 160.50 -40.15
CA GLN A 879 -74.56 160.94 -41.54
C GLN A 879 -75.94 161.46 -41.94
N PHE A 880 -77.04 160.84 -41.50
CA PHE A 880 -78.39 161.36 -41.64
C PHE A 880 -78.56 162.70 -40.91
N LEU A 881 -78.04 162.83 -39.68
CA LEU A 881 -78.00 164.08 -38.94
C LEU A 881 -77.14 165.12 -39.66
N LYS A 882 -75.94 164.78 -40.12
CA LYS A 882 -75.07 165.69 -40.90
C LYS A 882 -75.72 166.13 -42.21
N SER A 883 -76.39 165.22 -42.94
CA SER A 883 -77.13 165.54 -44.16
C SER A 883 -78.37 166.39 -43.88
N SER A 884 -79.07 166.14 -42.78
CA SER A 884 -80.21 166.97 -42.33
C SER A 884 -79.75 168.36 -41.88
N TYR A 885 -78.62 168.45 -41.19
CA TYR A 885 -78.03 169.71 -40.73
C TYR A 885 -77.46 170.51 -41.90
N ALA A 886 -76.83 169.85 -42.89
CA ALA A 886 -76.42 170.48 -44.15
C ALA A 886 -77.64 171.00 -44.93
N ASN A 887 -78.70 170.19 -45.09
CA ASN A 887 -79.95 170.60 -45.74
C ASN A 887 -80.68 171.77 -45.06
N VAL A 888 -80.36 172.12 -43.81
CA VAL A 888 -80.98 173.24 -43.08
C VAL A 888 -80.02 174.42 -42.87
N PHE A 889 -78.70 174.20 -42.83
CA PHE A 889 -77.71 175.22 -42.43
C PHE A 889 -76.39 175.24 -43.24
N GLY A 890 -76.28 174.58 -44.40
CA GLY A 890 -75.00 174.49 -45.13
C GLY A 890 -75.11 174.39 -46.65
N ASP A 891 -75.02 175.54 -47.32
CA ASP A 891 -74.74 175.65 -48.76
C ASP A 891 -73.25 175.38 -49.05
N SER A 892 -72.92 174.93 -50.27
CA SER A 892 -71.56 174.56 -50.75
C SER A 892 -70.85 173.40 -50.01
N ALA A 893 -70.59 172.24 -50.63
CA ALA A 893 -69.54 171.98 -51.64
C ALA A 893 -68.10 172.14 -51.06
N LEU A 894 -67.15 171.20 -51.22
CA LEU A 894 -66.92 170.29 -52.36
C LEU A 894 -66.44 168.86 -51.98
N THR A 895 -66.67 167.97 -52.96
CA THR A 895 -65.97 166.69 -53.33
C THR A 895 -64.50 166.56 -52.89
N SER A 896 -63.92 165.38 -52.63
CA SER A 896 -63.97 164.08 -53.38
C SER A 896 -63.98 162.84 -52.44
N SER A 897 -64.50 161.63 -52.76
CA SER A 897 -64.45 160.77 -53.98
C SER A 897 -63.21 159.83 -54.07
N PRO A 898 -63.33 158.57 -54.59
CA PRO A 898 -62.93 157.41 -53.75
C PRO A 898 -62.15 156.24 -54.42
N ILE A 899 -61.58 155.35 -53.58
CA ILE A 899 -61.25 153.92 -53.86
C ILE A 899 -61.59 153.16 -52.55
N ARG A 900 -62.35 152.06 -52.45
CA ARG A 900 -62.73 150.90 -53.31
C ARG A 900 -61.85 149.64 -53.14
N SER A 901 -62.18 148.87 -52.11
CA SER A 901 -62.18 147.39 -51.99
C SER A 901 -61.21 146.53 -52.83
N GLN A 902 -60.48 145.64 -52.14
CA GLN A 902 -60.58 144.20 -52.44
C GLN A 902 -60.22 143.33 -51.22
N SER A 903 -60.72 142.09 -51.24
CA SER A 903 -60.57 141.02 -50.24
C SER A 903 -60.18 139.73 -50.99
N PRO A 904 -60.01 138.57 -50.34
CA PRO A 904 -59.19 138.26 -49.17
C PRO A 904 -58.21 137.10 -49.47
N LEU A 905 -57.39 136.73 -48.48
CA LEU A 905 -57.04 135.32 -48.20
C LEU A 905 -56.64 135.18 -46.72
#